data_AF-A0A6B0VEP0-F1
#
_entry.id   AF-A0A6B0VEP0-F1
#
_cell.length_a   1.000
_cell.length_b   1.000
_cell.length_c   1.000
_cell.angle_alpha   90.00
_cell.angle_beta   90.00
_cell.angle_gamma   90.00
#
_symmetry.space_group_name_H-M   'P 1'
#
loop_
_entity.id
_entity.type
_entity.pdbx_description
1 polymer ?
#
loop_
_entity_poly.entity_id
_entity_poly.type
_entity_poly.pdbx_seq_one_letter_code
_entity_poly.pdbx_strand_id
1 'polypeptide(L)'
;GLLINLDDVEYLLHEHKPAALCLQETHLNATHTNFLRNFNVFRKDRLNASISSGGVAIVVPRLAACTAIPLHTSLEAVAVRVLVHKAISVCSLYLSPSQAITSAELHSLLDELPKPLLLMGDFNAHNTLWGGNRTDVRGKIIESVLTSRSLCLFNTGTSTYFSTSSLSSTSIDLSIGSASLLPDFSWCVDQNPYGSDHFPIVLKSTVSFKSLQTRTPRWKLEKADWATFKKESELHQDTLASLGVNEACEVLTNVIVQAAQRSIPKTSGRLPPKPKPWWNEECSLARKRQNCAWTIVRRYPTVENVINFKKLRAKARRVRRRSKKTTWMSYASSVNSSTGVKVVWDRVHRIRGDYRAFTIPLFTLDGSSVPTLEQQANILGEHFQSVAGSDHYSDTFLKYKAAKEKAPIKCTGGSKEAYNQPFTLVELMIALGKGKSSSPGPDLIHYSMLQHLHPATLDTILLFFNCVWSSGVYPILWKRAIVIPLLKPGKDPSLPSSYRPIALTSSLGKTFERMVTSRLVYFLEQKNFFDKFQCGYRTGRSTVDHLVRLEKMVRDAFVNRQHCLSVFFDIEKAYDTTWRYGILSDLVSAGVRGKMLALIKSFLDGRSFQVRLGTTLSEMFVQENGVPQGSVLSVILFLIKINSLGQALPQSLSYALYVDDVQISCSSCNLAICERQIQVTINKMSKWADENGFKFSAEKTEAVCFSRRRGMFPEPSLHINGTPLPVRPEHRFLGVTFDSKLTFGPHIKALKLKCQRKLNILKVLSHRTWGSDRVCLLRIYRAVVRSTLDYGSLVYGSAKPSTLKMLDPIHHQGIRLATGAFRTSPILSLYAESHECSLERRRFFLAVQYFLRLRSFPQNPAFEKSAEPILWE
;
A
#
# COMPACT_ATOMS: atom_id res chain seq x y z
N GLY A 1 -3.78 -19.26 27.20
CA GLY A 1 -4.43 -19.35 25.86
C GLY A 1 -5.03 -18.04 25.38
N LEU A 2 -4.46 -17.45 24.31
CA LEU A 2 -4.77 -16.09 23.80
C LEU A 2 -6.20 -15.93 23.27
N LEU A 3 -6.69 -16.83 22.40
CA LEU A 3 -7.98 -16.64 21.71
C LEU A 3 -9.18 -16.64 22.67
N ILE A 4 -9.07 -17.37 23.79
CA ILE A 4 -10.09 -17.42 24.84
C ILE A 4 -10.21 -16.06 25.57
N ASN A 5 -9.09 -15.36 25.72
CA ASN A 5 -8.97 -14.09 26.43
C ASN A 5 -8.76 -12.89 25.48
N LEU A 6 -8.98 -13.05 24.17
CA LEU A 6 -8.69 -12.03 23.16
C LEU A 6 -9.33 -10.68 23.46
N ASP A 7 -10.58 -10.68 23.91
CA ASP A 7 -11.31 -9.47 24.28
C ASP A 7 -10.65 -8.71 25.43
N ASP A 8 -10.14 -9.46 26.42
CA ASP A 8 -9.51 -8.89 27.60
C ASP A 8 -8.09 -8.39 27.26
N VAL A 9 -7.36 -9.07 26.37
CA VAL A 9 -6.08 -8.61 25.79
C VAL A 9 -6.27 -7.35 24.92
N GLU A 10 -7.31 -7.30 24.09
CA GLU A 10 -7.65 -6.09 23.32
C GLU A 10 -7.99 -4.90 24.21
N TYR A 11 -8.60 -5.15 25.36
CA TYR A 11 -8.86 -4.14 26.37
C TYR A 11 -7.55 -3.66 27.02
N LEU A 12 -6.68 -4.58 27.44
CA LEU A 12 -5.36 -4.25 28.00
C LEU A 12 -4.54 -3.38 27.04
N LEU A 13 -4.48 -3.76 25.76
CA LEU A 13 -3.82 -3.01 24.69
C LEU A 13 -4.44 -1.60 24.49
N HIS A 14 -5.72 -1.42 24.78
CA HIS A 14 -6.42 -0.14 24.65
C HIS A 14 -6.18 0.78 25.84
N GLU A 15 -6.21 0.24 27.06
CA GLU A 15 -5.99 1.00 28.30
C GLU A 15 -4.55 1.50 28.38
N HIS A 16 -3.59 0.58 28.24
CA HIS A 16 -2.17 0.89 28.44
C HIS A 16 -1.48 1.45 27.19
N LYS A 17 -2.04 1.22 25.99
CA LYS A 17 -1.45 1.61 24.69
C LYS A 17 0.06 1.31 24.59
N PRO A 18 0.51 0.08 24.92
CA PRO A 18 1.93 -0.21 25.06
C PRO A 18 2.67 -0.13 23.72
N ALA A 19 3.97 0.18 23.78
CA ALA A 19 4.87 0.10 22.61
C ALA A 19 5.13 -1.35 22.18
N ALA A 20 5.16 -2.28 23.12
CA ALA A 20 5.19 -3.72 22.90
C ALA A 20 4.48 -4.43 24.06
N LEU A 21 3.79 -5.54 23.79
CA LEU A 21 3.17 -6.40 24.78
C LEU A 21 3.71 -7.82 24.62
N CYS A 22 4.36 -8.34 25.66
CA CYS A 22 4.80 -9.73 25.75
C CYS A 22 3.65 -10.61 26.25
N LEU A 23 3.47 -11.78 25.63
CA LEU A 23 2.43 -12.75 25.95
C LEU A 23 3.04 -14.14 26.05
N GLN A 24 2.76 -14.82 27.15
CA GLN A 24 3.12 -16.21 27.40
C GLN A 24 1.88 -17.10 27.28
N GLU A 25 2.09 -18.41 27.14
CA GLU A 25 1.03 -19.40 27.00
C GLU A 25 -0.05 -19.03 25.97
N THR A 26 0.38 -18.67 24.77
CA THR A 26 -0.53 -18.21 23.70
C THR A 26 -1.48 -19.30 23.23
N HIS A 27 -1.07 -20.58 23.30
CA HIS A 27 -1.81 -21.75 22.81
C HIS A 27 -2.23 -21.58 21.36
N LEU A 28 -1.31 -21.13 20.52
CA LEU A 28 -1.51 -20.95 19.09
C LEU A 28 -0.85 -22.09 18.31
N ASN A 29 -1.23 -22.21 17.05
CA ASN A 29 -0.59 -23.10 16.08
C ASN A 29 -0.59 -22.42 14.70
N ALA A 30 0.06 -23.05 13.72
CA ALA A 30 0.20 -22.52 12.36
C ALA A 30 -1.15 -22.18 11.67
N THR A 31 -2.26 -22.84 12.04
CA THR A 31 -3.58 -22.57 11.43
C THR A 31 -4.24 -21.30 11.97
N HIS A 32 -3.90 -20.89 13.20
CA HIS A 32 -4.45 -19.71 13.83
C HIS A 32 -3.83 -18.46 13.23
N THR A 33 -4.61 -17.74 12.41
CA THR A 33 -4.21 -16.51 11.72
C THR A 33 -5.27 -15.41 11.91
N ASN A 34 -4.94 -14.16 11.55
CA ASN A 34 -5.89 -13.04 11.47
C ASN A 34 -6.54 -12.53 12.78
N PHE A 35 -5.89 -12.72 13.93
CA PHE A 35 -6.23 -12.06 15.20
C PHE A 35 -5.36 -10.80 15.42
N LEU A 36 -5.76 -9.91 16.33
CA LEU A 36 -5.04 -8.65 16.64
C LEU A 36 -4.61 -7.85 15.39
N ARG A 37 -5.51 -7.72 14.41
CA ARG A 37 -5.22 -7.22 13.04
C ARG A 37 -4.60 -5.82 12.93
N ASN A 38 -4.49 -5.06 14.02
CA ASN A 38 -3.87 -3.74 14.04
C ASN A 38 -2.45 -3.76 14.61
N PHE A 39 -1.94 -4.94 14.90
CA PHE A 39 -0.65 -5.17 15.51
C PHE A 39 0.17 -6.12 14.62
N ASN A 40 1.49 -6.00 14.74
CA ASN A 40 2.42 -7.03 14.29
C ASN A 40 2.54 -8.03 15.44
N VAL A 41 2.32 -9.31 15.15
CA VAL A 41 2.40 -10.38 16.14
C VAL A 41 3.58 -11.26 15.75
N PHE A 42 4.63 -11.21 16.54
CA PHE A 42 5.80 -12.08 16.43
C PHE A 42 5.59 -13.21 17.43
N ARG A 43 5.74 -14.48 17.02
CA ARG A 43 5.42 -15.60 17.91
C ARG A 43 6.28 -16.83 17.63
N LYS A 44 6.39 -17.69 18.64
CA LYS A 44 6.94 -19.04 18.56
C LYS A 44 5.88 -20.02 19.09
N ASP A 45 5.39 -20.88 18.21
CA ASP A 45 4.37 -21.90 18.50
C ASP A 45 5.05 -23.25 18.80
N ARG A 46 4.45 -24.11 19.66
CA ARG A 46 4.91 -25.50 19.83
C ARG A 46 4.52 -26.34 18.61
N LEU A 47 5.49 -26.98 17.97
CA LEU A 47 5.29 -27.72 16.70
C LEU A 47 4.67 -29.12 16.89
N ASN A 48 4.82 -29.75 18.07
CA ASN A 48 4.57 -31.19 18.26
C ASN A 48 3.37 -31.54 19.17
N ALA A 49 2.46 -30.61 19.45
CA ALA A 49 1.32 -30.89 20.31
C ALA A 49 0.04 -31.13 19.49
N SER A 50 -0.61 -32.29 19.67
CA SER A 50 -1.95 -32.60 19.11
C SER A 50 -3.03 -31.61 19.57
N ILE A 51 -2.75 -30.88 20.67
CA ILE A 51 -3.57 -29.82 21.25
C ILE A 51 -2.69 -28.57 21.40
N SER A 52 -3.19 -27.40 21.02
CA SER A 52 -2.49 -26.13 21.19
C SER A 52 -2.15 -25.86 22.67
N SER A 53 -0.87 -25.87 23.02
CA SER A 53 -0.35 -25.65 24.38
C SER A 53 0.92 -24.79 24.35
N GLY A 54 1.20 -24.06 25.44
CA GLY A 54 2.39 -23.19 25.55
C GLY A 54 2.47 -22.08 24.49
N GLY A 55 3.68 -21.68 24.13
CA GLY A 55 3.98 -20.72 23.07
C GLY A 55 4.01 -19.26 23.53
N VAL A 56 4.86 -18.45 22.89
CA VAL A 56 5.11 -17.05 23.23
C VAL A 56 4.83 -16.11 22.08
N ALA A 57 4.43 -14.87 22.38
CA ALA A 57 4.26 -13.83 21.39
C ALA A 57 4.67 -12.43 21.91
N ILE A 58 5.17 -11.60 21.01
CA ILE A 58 5.27 -10.14 21.19
C ILE A 58 4.30 -9.47 20.23
N VAL A 59 3.47 -8.59 20.77
CA VAL A 59 2.48 -7.80 20.04
C VAL A 59 2.95 -6.34 20.00
N VAL A 60 3.22 -5.83 18.80
CA VAL A 60 3.70 -4.45 18.58
C VAL A 60 2.66 -3.68 17.76
N PRO A 61 2.33 -2.41 18.07
CA PRO A 61 1.46 -1.60 17.23
C PRO A 61 1.96 -1.56 15.78
N ARG A 62 1.08 -1.78 14.79
CA ARG A 62 1.49 -1.84 13.36
C ARG A 62 2.19 -0.57 12.83
N LEU A 63 1.97 0.56 13.50
CA LEU A 63 2.59 1.85 13.17
C LEU A 63 4.00 2.00 13.75
N ALA A 64 4.38 1.21 14.75
CA ALA A 64 5.72 1.27 15.33
C ALA A 64 6.72 0.60 14.39
N ALA A 65 7.92 1.18 14.31
CA ALA A 65 9.04 0.57 13.61
C ALA A 65 9.58 -0.59 14.43
N CYS A 66 9.53 -1.81 13.87
CA CYS A 66 10.02 -3.00 14.53
C CYS A 66 10.48 -4.08 13.55
N THR A 67 11.48 -4.87 13.95
CA THR A 67 11.97 -6.05 13.22
C THR A 67 12.09 -7.26 14.13
N ALA A 68 11.83 -8.45 13.61
CA ALA A 68 12.08 -9.69 14.34
C ALA A 68 13.58 -9.89 14.51
N ILE A 69 14.01 -10.34 15.68
CA ILE A 69 15.37 -10.83 15.90
C ILE A 69 15.30 -12.36 15.77
N PRO A 70 15.97 -12.96 14.77
CA PRO A 70 15.99 -14.41 14.64
C PRO A 70 16.74 -14.99 15.84
N LEU A 71 16.11 -15.93 16.55
CA LEU A 71 16.72 -16.60 17.70
C LEU A 71 16.96 -18.08 17.38
N HIS A 72 18.14 -18.58 17.72
CA HIS A 72 18.59 -19.96 17.56
C HIS A 72 18.53 -20.72 18.90
N THR A 73 17.52 -20.43 19.71
CA THR A 73 17.33 -21.05 21.03
C THR A 73 16.26 -22.15 21.00
N SER A 74 16.47 -23.19 21.81
CA SER A 74 15.45 -24.21 22.13
C SER A 74 14.35 -23.65 23.06
N LEU A 75 14.64 -22.59 23.83
CA LEU A 75 13.71 -21.99 24.78
C LEU A 75 12.49 -21.39 24.07
N GLU A 76 11.36 -21.31 24.79
CA GLU A 76 10.18 -20.60 24.30
C GLU A 76 10.39 -19.08 24.42
N ALA A 77 11.17 -18.55 23.48
CA ALA A 77 11.51 -17.14 23.38
C ALA A 77 11.17 -16.59 21.99
N VAL A 78 10.73 -15.33 21.96
CA VAL A 78 10.64 -14.53 20.74
C VAL A 78 11.17 -13.14 21.04
N ALA A 79 11.98 -12.60 20.13
CA ALA A 79 12.57 -11.28 20.29
C ALA A 79 12.26 -10.36 19.11
N VAL A 80 12.06 -9.09 19.43
CA VAL A 80 11.72 -8.04 18.49
C VAL A 80 12.50 -6.79 18.85
N ARG A 81 13.17 -6.19 17.87
CA ARG A 81 13.77 -4.87 18.03
C ARG A 81 12.71 -3.81 17.72
N VAL A 82 12.39 -2.95 18.69
CA VAL A 82 11.34 -1.93 18.57
C VAL A 82 11.95 -0.54 18.74
N LEU A 83 11.66 0.37 17.81
CA LEU A 83 12.02 1.77 17.93
C LEU A 83 10.96 2.50 18.76
N VAL A 84 11.36 3.01 19.93
CA VAL A 84 10.52 3.87 20.76
C VAL A 84 11.00 5.32 20.60
N HIS A 85 12.07 5.68 21.32
CA HIS A 85 12.91 6.86 21.08
C HIS A 85 14.32 6.43 20.64
N LYS A 86 14.75 5.29 21.18
CA LYS A 86 15.88 4.48 20.76
C LYS A 86 15.37 3.06 20.47
N ALA A 87 16.07 2.32 19.62
CA ALA A 87 15.83 0.92 19.33
C ALA A 87 16.21 0.06 20.55
N ILE A 88 15.21 -0.63 21.10
CA ILE A 88 15.35 -1.54 22.25
C ILE A 88 14.99 -2.95 21.78
N SER A 89 15.78 -3.94 22.16
CA SER A 89 15.46 -5.34 21.91
C SER A 89 14.54 -5.85 23.02
N VAL A 90 13.31 -6.20 22.69
CA VAL A 90 12.33 -6.79 23.62
C VAL A 90 12.28 -8.28 23.37
N CYS A 91 12.53 -9.09 24.40
CA CYS A 91 12.44 -10.54 24.35
C CYS A 91 11.35 -11.01 25.31
N SER A 92 10.41 -11.81 24.80
CA SER A 92 9.37 -12.48 25.56
C SER A 92 9.78 -13.92 25.78
N LEU A 93 9.97 -14.30 27.03
CA LEU A 93 10.37 -15.65 27.44
C LEU A 93 9.25 -16.35 28.21
N TYR A 94 9.11 -17.65 28.00
CA TYR A 94 8.31 -18.52 28.84
C TYR A 94 9.14 -19.75 29.21
N LEU A 95 9.23 -20.05 30.50
CA LEU A 95 9.92 -21.24 31.00
C LEU A 95 8.91 -22.16 31.68
N SER A 96 8.54 -23.26 31.00
CA SER A 96 7.58 -24.23 31.52
C SER A 96 8.00 -24.75 32.91
N PRO A 97 7.09 -24.95 33.88
CA PRO A 97 7.44 -25.49 35.20
C PRO A 97 8.18 -26.84 35.12
N SER A 98 7.85 -27.65 34.12
CA SER A 98 8.43 -28.98 33.89
C SER A 98 9.78 -28.98 33.16
N GLN A 99 10.25 -27.83 32.65
CA GLN A 99 11.45 -27.74 31.84
C GLN A 99 12.70 -27.54 32.71
N ALA A 100 13.72 -28.39 32.55
CA ALA A 100 15.05 -28.10 33.10
C ALA A 100 15.72 -26.99 32.29
N ILE A 101 16.38 -26.04 32.95
CA ILE A 101 17.11 -24.95 32.30
C ILE A 101 18.54 -24.91 32.81
N THR A 102 19.46 -24.45 31.97
CA THR A 102 20.88 -24.23 32.33
C THR A 102 21.26 -22.76 32.21
N SER A 103 22.30 -22.33 32.92
CA SER A 103 22.84 -20.96 32.77
C SER A 103 23.37 -20.69 31.36
N ALA A 104 23.98 -21.71 30.72
CA ALA A 104 24.51 -21.60 29.36
C ALA A 104 23.43 -21.27 28.32
N GLU A 105 22.24 -21.89 28.41
CA GLU A 105 21.11 -21.60 27.51
C GLU A 105 20.63 -20.14 27.64
N LEU A 106 20.57 -19.61 28.87
CA LEU A 106 20.21 -18.22 29.11
C LEU A 106 21.29 -17.25 28.62
N HIS A 107 22.57 -17.59 28.79
CA HIS A 107 23.67 -16.78 28.25
C HIS A 107 23.66 -16.74 26.72
N SER A 108 23.48 -17.89 26.06
CA SER A 108 23.35 -17.97 24.60
C SER A 108 22.20 -17.11 24.08
N LEU A 109 21.03 -17.17 24.74
CA LEU A 109 19.90 -16.32 24.39
C LEU A 109 20.22 -14.83 24.53
N LEU A 110 20.92 -14.42 25.59
CA LEU A 110 21.29 -13.03 25.82
C LEU A 110 22.36 -12.53 24.83
N ASP A 111 23.26 -13.40 24.38
CA ASP A 111 24.29 -13.07 23.38
C ASP A 111 23.70 -12.79 21.99
N GLU A 112 22.57 -13.42 21.66
CA GLU A 112 21.84 -13.17 20.42
C GLU A 112 21.05 -11.84 20.42
N LEU A 113 20.89 -11.18 21.58
CA LEU A 113 20.07 -9.98 21.73
C LEU A 113 20.92 -8.70 21.65
N PRO A 114 20.69 -7.83 20.64
CA PRO A 114 21.39 -6.55 20.57
C PRO A 114 21.04 -5.65 21.76
N LYS A 115 22.05 -5.02 22.37
CA LYS A 115 21.86 -4.04 23.46
C LYS A 115 21.35 -2.68 22.91
N PRO A 116 20.57 -1.91 23.69
CA PRO A 116 20.01 -2.25 24.99
C PRO A 116 18.84 -3.25 24.89
N LEU A 117 18.73 -4.18 25.83
CA LEU A 117 17.74 -5.26 25.84
C LEU A 117 16.80 -5.19 27.06
N LEU A 118 15.57 -5.67 26.86
CA LEU A 118 14.56 -5.98 27.86
C LEU A 118 14.12 -7.43 27.69
N LEU A 119 14.36 -8.25 28.71
CA LEU A 119 13.89 -9.63 28.81
C LEU A 119 12.71 -9.67 29.79
N MET A 120 11.54 -10.10 29.32
CA MET A 120 10.31 -10.14 30.11
C MET A 120 9.59 -11.47 29.94
N GLY A 121 8.93 -11.93 30.99
CA GLY A 121 7.97 -13.01 30.89
C GLY A 121 7.83 -13.84 32.14
N ASP A 122 7.28 -15.04 31.97
CA ASP A 122 7.05 -15.99 33.06
C ASP A 122 8.22 -16.98 33.13
N PHE A 123 9.00 -16.86 34.20
CA PHE A 123 10.18 -17.66 34.44
C PHE A 123 9.88 -18.90 35.29
N ASN A 124 8.70 -18.97 35.93
CA ASN A 124 8.35 -20.00 36.91
C ASN A 124 9.51 -20.25 37.90
N ALA A 125 10.11 -19.17 38.42
CA ALA A 125 11.29 -19.21 39.29
C ALA A 125 11.04 -18.43 40.57
N HIS A 126 11.34 -19.03 41.72
CA HIS A 126 11.21 -18.40 43.02
C HIS A 126 12.57 -17.94 43.56
N ASN A 127 12.66 -16.68 43.99
CA ASN A 127 13.80 -16.12 44.70
C ASN A 127 13.34 -14.95 45.58
N THR A 128 14.00 -14.75 46.71
CA THR A 128 13.76 -13.62 47.63
C THR A 128 14.02 -12.25 46.97
N LEU A 129 14.96 -12.16 46.02
CA LEU A 129 15.32 -10.92 45.30
C LEU A 129 14.14 -10.26 44.58
N TRP A 130 13.17 -11.03 44.09
CA TRP A 130 11.97 -10.52 43.40
C TRP A 130 10.68 -10.79 44.18
N GLY A 131 10.77 -11.03 45.49
CA GLY A 131 9.61 -11.13 46.39
C GLY A 131 9.03 -12.53 46.55
N GLY A 132 9.81 -13.58 46.26
CA GLY A 132 9.46 -14.95 46.62
C GLY A 132 9.79 -15.27 48.08
N ASN A 133 9.04 -16.19 48.70
CA ASN A 133 9.29 -16.64 50.07
C ASN A 133 10.39 -17.71 50.17
N ARG A 134 10.88 -18.20 49.03
CA ARG A 134 11.90 -19.25 48.92
C ARG A 134 12.74 -19.01 47.67
N THR A 135 13.95 -19.54 47.67
CA THR A 135 14.82 -19.57 46.49
C THR A 135 14.95 -21.00 45.99
N ASP A 136 14.41 -21.27 44.80
CA ASP A 136 14.53 -22.58 44.14
C ASP A 136 15.78 -22.66 43.23
N VAL A 137 16.06 -23.84 42.70
CA VAL A 137 17.24 -24.07 41.82
C VAL A 137 17.21 -23.13 40.61
N ARG A 138 16.03 -22.91 40.04
CA ARG A 138 15.85 -22.02 38.88
C ARG A 138 16.12 -20.56 39.23
N GLY A 139 15.67 -20.13 40.41
CA GLY A 139 15.92 -18.81 40.98
C GLY A 139 17.41 -18.55 41.18
N LYS A 140 18.18 -19.53 41.65
CA LYS A 140 19.65 -19.42 41.77
C LYS A 140 20.34 -19.26 40.42
N ILE A 141 19.87 -19.98 39.39
CA ILE A 141 20.43 -19.86 38.03
C ILE A 141 20.20 -18.45 37.48
N ILE A 142 18.98 -17.92 37.61
CA ILE A 142 18.65 -16.57 37.11
C ILE A 142 19.41 -15.50 37.89
N GLU A 143 19.52 -15.64 39.22
CA GLU A 143 20.32 -14.74 40.06
C GLU A 143 21.79 -14.70 39.65
N SER A 144 22.38 -15.86 39.34
CA SER A 144 23.75 -15.95 38.81
C SER A 144 23.89 -15.24 37.45
N VAL A 145 22.91 -15.39 36.56
CA VAL A 145 22.89 -14.69 35.26
C VAL A 145 22.76 -13.18 35.41
N LEU A 146 21.95 -12.69 36.36
CA LEU A 146 21.82 -11.26 36.65
C LEU A 146 23.15 -10.65 37.10
N THR A 147 23.83 -11.32 38.04
CA THR A 147 25.12 -10.88 38.60
C THR A 147 26.23 -10.88 37.55
N SER A 148 26.28 -11.90 36.68
CA SER A 148 27.36 -12.06 35.69
C SER A 148 27.26 -11.16 34.46
N ARG A 149 26.08 -10.63 34.09
CA ARG A 149 25.85 -9.92 32.81
C ARG A 149 25.54 -8.42 32.94
N SER A 150 25.76 -7.81 34.11
CA SER A 150 25.41 -6.40 34.39
C SER A 150 23.97 -6.05 33.98
N LEU A 151 23.05 -6.97 34.21
CA LEU A 151 21.62 -6.79 33.95
C LEU A 151 20.93 -6.32 35.24
N CYS A 152 19.95 -5.44 35.09
CA CYS A 152 19.18 -4.91 36.19
C CYS A 152 17.80 -5.57 36.24
N LEU A 153 17.37 -5.92 37.46
CA LEU A 153 16.03 -6.38 37.76
C LEU A 153 15.13 -5.18 38.02
N PHE A 154 13.98 -5.10 37.34
CA PHE A 154 13.01 -4.01 37.53
C PHE A 154 11.94 -4.32 38.59
N ASN A 155 11.77 -5.59 38.95
CA ASN A 155 10.76 -6.04 39.91
C ASN A 155 10.96 -5.41 41.29
N THR A 156 9.87 -4.94 41.93
CA THR A 156 9.91 -4.34 43.28
C THR A 156 9.40 -5.29 44.37
N GLY A 157 9.31 -6.59 44.09
CA GLY A 157 8.86 -7.61 45.05
C GLY A 157 7.35 -7.83 45.18
N THR A 158 6.51 -7.08 44.44
CA THR A 158 5.05 -7.29 44.47
C THR A 158 4.65 -8.56 43.71
N SER A 159 3.71 -9.33 44.24
CA SER A 159 3.22 -10.57 43.61
C SER A 159 2.66 -10.36 42.20
N THR A 160 3.01 -11.26 41.29
CA THR A 160 2.67 -11.21 39.85
C THR A 160 1.70 -12.30 39.43
N TYR A 161 1.46 -13.30 40.27
CA TYR A 161 0.59 -14.44 40.01
C TYR A 161 -0.33 -14.72 41.21
N PHE A 162 -1.56 -15.16 40.93
CA PHE A 162 -2.51 -15.63 41.94
C PHE A 162 -3.12 -16.98 41.54
N SER A 163 -2.86 -18.01 42.35
CA SER A 163 -3.46 -19.33 42.17
C SER A 163 -4.83 -19.40 42.83
N THR A 164 -5.87 -19.67 42.04
CA THR A 164 -7.21 -19.92 42.60
C THR A 164 -7.32 -21.27 43.32
N SER A 165 -6.39 -22.19 43.10
CA SER A 165 -6.41 -23.55 43.67
C SER A 165 -5.79 -23.59 45.05
N SER A 166 -4.65 -22.91 45.22
CA SER A 166 -3.93 -22.80 46.49
C SER A 166 -4.23 -21.50 47.25
N LEU A 167 -5.00 -20.59 46.64
CA LEU A 167 -5.36 -19.27 47.19
C LEU A 167 -4.14 -18.45 47.63
N SER A 168 -3.01 -18.65 46.95
CA SER A 168 -1.72 -18.03 47.24
C SER A 168 -1.26 -17.13 46.10
N SER A 169 -0.48 -16.10 46.45
CA SER A 169 0.15 -15.19 45.48
C SER A 169 1.65 -15.46 45.43
N THR A 170 2.24 -15.40 44.24
CA THR A 170 3.69 -15.58 44.04
C THR A 170 4.23 -14.55 43.04
N SER A 171 5.55 -14.38 43.04
CA SER A 171 6.29 -13.53 42.10
C SER A 171 7.15 -14.43 41.22
N ILE A 172 6.63 -14.78 40.04
CA ILE A 172 7.28 -15.70 39.08
C ILE A 172 7.54 -15.05 37.71
N ASP A 173 6.95 -13.88 37.49
CA ASP A 173 7.08 -13.10 36.26
C ASP A 173 8.16 -12.02 36.46
N LEU A 174 9.18 -12.00 35.60
CA LEU A 174 10.34 -11.10 35.75
C LEU A 174 10.44 -10.10 34.60
N SER A 175 10.97 -8.92 34.93
CA SER A 175 11.37 -7.87 33.99
C SER A 175 12.84 -7.53 34.23
N ILE A 176 13.69 -7.90 33.29
CA ILE A 176 15.14 -7.77 33.36
C ILE A 176 15.60 -6.91 32.18
N GLY A 177 16.58 -6.03 32.36
CA GLY A 177 17.10 -5.26 31.23
C GLY A 177 18.50 -4.72 31.41
N SER A 178 19.02 -4.10 30.36
CA SER A 178 20.31 -3.41 30.41
C SER A 178 20.29 -2.23 31.37
N ALA A 179 21.40 -1.98 32.09
CA ALA A 179 21.51 -0.88 33.05
C ALA A 179 21.15 0.50 32.46
N SER A 180 21.41 0.72 31.17
CA SER A 180 21.06 1.96 30.46
C SER A 180 19.56 2.20 30.25
N LEU A 181 18.70 1.23 30.59
CA LEU A 181 17.25 1.36 30.55
C LEU A 181 16.63 1.57 31.92
N LEU A 182 17.36 1.31 33.01
CA LEU A 182 16.84 1.42 34.37
C LEU A 182 16.25 2.82 34.69
N PRO A 183 16.90 3.96 34.34
CA PRO A 183 16.31 5.28 34.60
C PRO A 183 15.12 5.62 33.69
N ASP A 184 14.98 4.93 32.55
CA ASP A 184 13.98 5.25 31.53
C ASP A 184 12.59 4.67 31.84
N PHE A 185 12.49 3.73 32.79
CA PHE A 185 11.25 3.01 33.09
C PHE A 185 10.98 2.90 34.60
N SER A 186 9.71 3.08 34.96
CA SER A 186 9.14 2.70 36.25
C SER A 186 8.39 1.38 36.11
N TRP A 187 8.42 0.55 37.14
CA TRP A 187 7.82 -0.78 37.14
C TRP A 187 6.62 -0.84 38.10
N CYS A 188 5.52 -1.45 37.67
CA CYS A 188 4.37 -1.73 38.53
C CYS A 188 3.55 -2.92 38.03
N VAL A 189 2.78 -3.54 38.94
CA VAL A 189 1.83 -4.61 38.64
C VAL A 189 0.40 -4.05 38.58
N ASP A 190 -0.35 -4.36 37.53
CA ASP A 190 -1.76 -4.00 37.41
C ASP A 190 -2.60 -4.82 38.40
N GLN A 191 -3.56 -4.16 39.05
CA GLN A 191 -4.43 -4.76 40.04
C GLN A 191 -5.50 -5.70 39.46
N ASN A 192 -5.76 -5.58 38.15
CA ASN A 192 -6.71 -6.41 37.42
C ASN A 192 -5.93 -7.46 36.61
N PRO A 193 -6.21 -8.77 36.76
CA PRO A 193 -5.53 -9.80 35.97
C PRO A 193 -6.14 -10.00 34.58
N TYR A 194 -7.18 -9.21 34.22
CA TYR A 194 -7.87 -9.26 32.93
C TYR A 194 -8.32 -10.68 32.52
N GLY A 195 -8.71 -11.50 33.50
CA GLY A 195 -9.17 -12.86 33.25
C GLY A 195 -8.07 -13.91 33.13
N SER A 196 -6.80 -13.53 33.33
CA SER A 196 -5.74 -14.47 33.71
C SER A 196 -5.72 -14.70 35.23
N ASP A 197 -4.88 -15.63 35.62
CA ASP A 197 -4.29 -15.87 36.94
C ASP A 197 -2.99 -15.08 37.16
N HIS A 198 -2.28 -14.70 36.10
CA HIS A 198 -1.19 -13.72 36.11
C HIS A 198 -1.69 -12.27 36.04
N PHE A 199 -1.01 -11.38 36.76
CA PHE A 199 -1.23 -9.94 36.69
C PHE A 199 -0.32 -9.30 35.62
N PRO A 200 -0.84 -8.38 34.79
CA PRO A 200 0.00 -7.65 33.85
C PRO A 200 1.07 -6.83 34.56
N ILE A 201 2.31 -7.03 34.15
CA ILE A 201 3.45 -6.18 34.51
C ILE A 201 3.52 -5.02 33.53
N VAL A 202 3.67 -3.79 34.05
CA VAL A 202 3.74 -2.57 33.25
C VAL A 202 5.04 -1.83 33.53
N LEU A 203 5.89 -1.73 32.51
CA LEU A 203 7.03 -0.81 32.46
C LEU A 203 6.55 0.52 31.85
N LYS A 204 6.38 1.56 32.67
CA LYS A 204 5.96 2.90 32.22
C LYS A 204 7.19 3.75 32.01
N SER A 205 7.34 4.32 30.82
CA SER A 205 8.47 5.21 30.59
C SER A 205 8.36 6.50 31.40
N THR A 206 9.47 6.90 32.01
CA THR A 206 9.66 8.14 32.76
C THR A 206 9.99 9.32 31.83
N VAL A 207 10.40 9.04 30.60
CA VAL A 207 10.78 10.04 29.59
C VAL A 207 9.60 10.32 28.66
N SER A 208 9.28 11.59 28.45
CA SER A 208 8.23 12.02 27.51
C SER A 208 8.73 11.95 26.07
N PHE A 209 8.19 11.01 25.28
CA PHE A 209 8.52 10.89 23.87
C PHE A 209 7.48 11.60 23.00
N LYS A 210 7.93 12.30 21.93
CA LYS A 210 7.07 12.67 20.80
C LYS A 210 6.51 11.38 20.21
N SER A 211 5.31 10.99 20.63
CA SER A 211 4.80 9.65 20.30
C SER A 211 4.77 9.41 18.78
N LEU A 212 5.15 8.20 18.39
CA LEU A 212 4.88 7.57 17.07
C LEU A 212 3.37 7.58 16.72
N GLN A 213 2.51 7.98 17.66
CA GLN A 213 1.05 7.96 17.57
C GLN A 213 0.44 9.33 17.26
N THR A 214 1.24 10.36 16.98
CA THR A 214 0.70 11.65 16.48
C THR A 214 0.49 11.61 14.97
N ARG A 215 -0.64 12.13 14.50
CA ARG A 215 -0.88 12.42 13.08
C ARG A 215 -0.67 13.90 12.84
N THR A 216 -0.19 14.25 11.66
CA THR A 216 -0.28 15.63 11.19
C THR A 216 -1.74 16.09 11.21
N PRO A 217 -2.05 17.23 11.86
CA PRO A 217 -3.38 17.85 11.79
C PRO A 217 -3.83 18.00 10.33
N ARG A 218 -5.10 17.70 10.06
CA ARG A 218 -5.70 17.78 8.71
C ARG A 218 -6.95 18.62 8.76
N TRP A 219 -7.25 19.30 7.66
CA TRP A 219 -8.49 20.04 7.47
C TRP A 219 -9.69 19.09 7.48
N LYS A 220 -10.73 19.42 8.25
CA LYS A 220 -12.02 18.71 8.22
C LYS A 220 -12.95 19.38 7.22
N LEU A 221 -12.71 19.13 5.93
CA LEU A 221 -13.46 19.75 4.82
C LEU A 221 -14.98 19.50 4.89
N GLU A 222 -15.41 18.39 5.51
CA GLU A 222 -16.84 18.07 5.74
C GLU A 222 -17.52 19.00 6.76
N LYS A 223 -16.74 19.72 7.57
CA LYS A 223 -17.21 20.69 8.56
C LYS A 223 -16.75 22.12 8.23
N ALA A 224 -16.37 22.37 6.99
CA ALA A 224 -15.96 23.68 6.54
C ALA A 224 -17.16 24.62 6.44
N ASP A 225 -17.00 25.85 6.92
CA ASP A 225 -17.91 26.94 6.59
C ASP A 225 -17.47 27.54 5.25
N TRP A 226 -18.05 27.01 4.17
CA TRP A 226 -17.71 27.46 2.81
C TRP A 226 -18.19 28.88 2.51
N ALA A 227 -19.19 29.40 3.22
CA ALA A 227 -19.66 30.77 3.03
C ALA A 227 -18.62 31.76 3.57
N THR A 228 -18.14 31.53 4.80
CA THR A 228 -17.05 32.32 5.39
C THR A 228 -15.76 32.14 4.60
N PHE A 229 -15.40 30.91 4.22
CA PHE A 229 -14.21 30.67 3.39
C PHE A 229 -14.25 31.46 2.09
N LYS A 230 -15.40 31.46 1.39
CA LYS A 230 -15.56 32.17 0.12
C LYS A 230 -15.34 33.67 0.31
N LYS A 231 -15.93 34.28 1.35
CA LYS A 231 -15.75 35.71 1.66
C LYS A 231 -14.30 36.05 2.01
N GLU A 232 -13.68 35.30 2.92
CA GLU A 232 -12.31 35.55 3.39
C GLU A 232 -11.23 35.24 2.33
N SER A 233 -11.58 34.47 1.30
CA SER A 233 -10.66 34.14 0.21
C SER A 233 -10.59 35.20 -0.89
N GLU A 234 -11.38 36.28 -0.80
CA GLU A 234 -11.43 37.35 -1.79
C GLU A 234 -10.08 38.04 -1.96
N LEU A 235 -9.62 38.09 -3.23
CA LEU A 235 -8.35 38.70 -3.60
C LEU A 235 -8.51 39.37 -4.97
N HIS A 236 -8.24 40.68 -5.02
CA HIS A 236 -8.28 41.46 -6.26
C HIS A 236 -6.95 41.41 -7.01
N GLN A 237 -7.03 41.58 -8.33
CA GLN A 237 -5.92 41.45 -9.27
C GLN A 237 -4.78 42.44 -8.98
N ASP A 238 -5.12 43.66 -8.53
CA ASP A 238 -4.16 44.74 -8.24
C ASP A 238 -3.10 44.31 -7.22
N THR A 239 -3.48 43.42 -6.29
CA THR A 239 -2.58 42.89 -5.26
C THR A 239 -1.40 42.11 -5.83
N LEU A 240 -1.55 41.50 -7.02
CA LEU A 240 -0.52 40.67 -7.65
C LEU A 240 0.17 41.34 -8.84
N ALA A 241 -0.36 42.46 -9.34
CA ALA A 241 0.06 43.06 -10.60
C ALA A 241 1.53 43.51 -10.62
N SER A 242 2.10 43.88 -9.47
CA SER A 242 3.48 44.36 -9.34
C SER A 242 4.48 43.32 -8.80
N LEU A 243 4.02 42.10 -8.48
CA LEU A 243 4.84 41.10 -7.79
C LEU A 243 5.53 40.14 -8.76
N GLY A 244 6.71 39.66 -8.36
CA GLY A 244 7.36 38.54 -9.07
C GLY A 244 6.56 37.25 -8.94
N VAL A 245 6.78 36.29 -9.87
CA VAL A 245 6.05 35.01 -9.89
C VAL A 245 6.12 34.25 -8.56
N ASN A 246 7.28 34.25 -7.89
CA ASN A 246 7.43 33.53 -6.62
C ASN A 246 6.70 34.23 -5.47
N GLU A 247 6.80 35.55 -5.38
CA GLU A 247 6.13 36.37 -4.36
C GLU A 247 4.62 36.31 -4.53
N ALA A 248 4.11 36.44 -5.76
CA ALA A 248 2.70 36.30 -6.06
C ALA A 248 2.16 34.91 -5.68
N CYS A 249 2.95 33.84 -5.91
CA CYS A 249 2.59 32.49 -5.49
C CYS A 249 2.49 32.37 -3.97
N GLU A 250 3.38 33.03 -3.22
CA GLU A 250 3.39 33.01 -1.76
C GLU A 250 2.20 33.77 -1.18
N VAL A 251 1.92 34.98 -1.68
CA VAL A 251 0.75 35.78 -1.29
C VAL A 251 -0.54 34.99 -1.53
N LEU A 252 -0.72 34.43 -2.73
CA LEU A 252 -1.89 33.65 -3.07
C LEU A 252 -2.05 32.42 -2.17
N THR A 253 -0.95 31.70 -1.89
CA THR A 253 -0.97 30.54 -0.99
C THR A 253 -1.37 30.95 0.42
N ASN A 254 -0.83 32.07 0.92
CA ASN A 254 -1.10 32.58 2.25
C ASN A 254 -2.56 33.01 2.42
N VAL A 255 -3.15 33.71 1.45
CA VAL A 255 -4.57 34.10 1.46
C VAL A 255 -5.48 32.87 1.59
N ILE A 256 -5.25 31.86 0.74
CA ILE A 256 -6.06 30.63 0.75
C ILE A 256 -5.93 29.89 2.09
N VAL A 257 -4.70 29.79 2.61
CA VAL A 257 -4.44 29.09 3.88
C VAL A 257 -5.03 29.86 5.06
N GLN A 258 -4.93 31.19 5.10
CA GLN A 258 -5.52 32.02 6.15
C GLN A 258 -7.05 31.95 6.15
N ALA A 259 -7.67 32.05 4.96
CA ALA A 259 -9.11 31.84 4.81
C ALA A 259 -9.52 30.46 5.35
N ALA A 260 -8.75 29.41 5.02
CA ALA A 260 -9.00 28.06 5.54
C ALA A 260 -8.81 27.96 7.07
N GLN A 261 -7.84 28.66 7.66
CA GLN A 261 -7.63 28.67 9.11
C GLN A 261 -8.82 29.26 9.87
N ARG A 262 -9.45 30.30 9.31
CA ARG A 262 -10.61 30.97 9.91
C ARG A 262 -11.92 30.18 9.75
N SER A 263 -12.06 29.43 8.67
CA SER A 263 -13.34 28.81 8.27
C SER A 263 -13.39 27.28 8.36
N ILE A 264 -12.24 26.60 8.48
CA ILE A 264 -12.17 25.13 8.44
C ILE A 264 -11.48 24.58 9.69
N PRO A 265 -12.16 23.78 10.52
CA PRO A 265 -11.54 23.20 11.70
C PRO A 265 -10.51 22.13 11.32
N LYS A 266 -9.39 22.09 12.05
CA LYS A 266 -8.38 21.02 11.94
C LYS A 266 -8.71 19.83 12.85
N THR A 267 -8.15 18.65 12.52
CA THR A 267 -8.11 17.52 13.45
C THR A 267 -7.11 17.79 14.57
N SER A 268 -7.34 17.22 15.75
CA SER A 268 -6.52 17.43 16.96
C SER A 268 -5.11 16.82 16.88
N GLY A 269 -4.75 16.17 15.77
CA GLY A 269 -3.50 15.39 15.62
C GLY A 269 -3.44 14.11 16.47
N ARG A 270 -4.24 14.00 17.52
CA ARG A 270 -4.36 12.80 18.36
C ARG A 270 -5.13 11.71 17.62
N LEU A 271 -4.69 10.46 17.74
CA LEU A 271 -5.50 9.32 17.31
C LEU A 271 -6.78 9.30 18.15
N PRO A 272 -7.98 9.32 17.52
CA PRO A 272 -9.21 9.18 18.28
C PRO A 272 -9.16 7.83 19.03
N PRO A 273 -9.68 7.77 20.27
CA PRO A 273 -9.87 6.49 20.93
C PRO A 273 -10.72 5.61 20.04
N LYS A 274 -10.47 4.28 20.05
CA LYS A 274 -11.27 3.39 19.22
C LYS A 274 -12.72 3.48 19.68
N PRO A 275 -13.66 3.92 18.82
CA PRO A 275 -15.06 3.88 19.21
C PRO A 275 -15.40 2.41 19.45
N LYS A 276 -15.93 2.11 20.63
CA LYS A 276 -16.51 0.81 20.96
C LYS A 276 -18.02 0.96 20.83
N PRO A 277 -18.60 0.97 19.62
CA PRO A 277 -20.03 1.22 19.44
C PRO A 277 -20.90 0.18 20.14
N TRP A 278 -20.33 -0.99 20.46
CA TRP A 278 -20.96 -2.07 21.20
C TRP A 278 -20.83 -1.95 22.72
N TRP A 279 -20.06 -0.98 23.23
CA TRP A 279 -19.92 -0.77 24.66
C TRP A 279 -21.05 0.15 25.14
N ASN A 280 -22.08 -0.45 25.73
CA ASN A 280 -23.23 0.24 26.30
C ASN A 280 -23.19 0.20 27.85
N GLU A 281 -24.15 0.82 28.49
CA GLU A 281 -24.27 0.87 29.96
C GLU A 281 -24.34 -0.53 30.58
N GLU A 282 -25.05 -1.47 29.94
CA GLU A 282 -25.12 -2.87 30.38
C GLU A 282 -23.72 -3.54 30.43
N CYS A 283 -22.87 -3.27 29.43
CA CYS A 283 -21.47 -3.73 29.43
C CYS A 283 -20.66 -3.11 30.58
N SER A 284 -20.82 -1.80 30.81
CA SER A 284 -20.16 -1.08 31.90
C SER A 284 -20.55 -1.65 33.25
N LEU A 285 -21.85 -1.84 33.49
CA LEU A 285 -22.38 -2.36 34.74
C LEU A 285 -21.93 -3.81 34.99
N ALA A 286 -21.99 -4.65 33.95
CA ALA A 286 -21.54 -6.04 34.05
C ALA A 286 -20.04 -6.13 34.37
N ARG A 287 -19.21 -5.26 33.80
CA ARG A 287 -17.77 -5.19 34.10
C ARG A 287 -17.50 -4.62 35.49
N LYS A 288 -18.23 -3.58 35.92
CA LYS A 288 -18.11 -3.04 37.27
C LYS A 288 -18.39 -4.12 38.32
N ARG A 289 -19.49 -4.86 38.16
CA ARG A 289 -19.84 -6.01 39.03
C ARG A 289 -18.77 -7.09 39.02
N GLN A 290 -18.23 -7.43 37.85
CA GLN A 290 -17.11 -8.38 37.73
C GLN A 290 -15.86 -7.90 38.50
N ASN A 291 -15.48 -6.63 38.35
CA ASN A 291 -14.32 -6.05 39.02
C ASN A 291 -14.53 -5.95 40.53
N CYS A 292 -15.71 -5.56 41.00
CA CYS A 292 -16.05 -5.56 42.44
C CYS A 292 -15.92 -6.96 43.04
N ALA A 293 -16.45 -7.98 42.37
CA ALA A 293 -16.32 -9.37 42.82
C ALA A 293 -14.86 -9.83 42.86
N TRP A 294 -14.02 -9.36 41.92
CA TRP A 294 -12.59 -9.61 41.97
C TRP A 294 -11.90 -8.94 43.16
N THR A 295 -12.23 -7.67 43.45
CA THR A 295 -11.70 -6.97 44.62
C THR A 295 -12.05 -7.71 45.91
N ILE A 296 -13.25 -8.28 46.00
CA ILE A 296 -13.67 -9.12 47.14
C ILE A 296 -12.82 -10.39 47.22
N VAL A 297 -12.65 -11.13 46.12
CA VAL A 297 -11.80 -12.33 46.08
C VAL A 297 -10.36 -12.01 46.50
N ARG A 298 -9.81 -10.88 46.05
CA ARG A 298 -8.45 -10.46 46.41
C ARG A 298 -8.27 -10.16 47.90
N ARG A 299 -9.29 -9.58 48.53
CA ARG A 299 -9.27 -9.26 49.97
C ARG A 299 -9.64 -10.47 50.84
N TYR A 300 -10.57 -11.29 50.37
CA TYR A 300 -11.17 -12.42 51.08
C TYR A 300 -11.31 -13.62 50.13
N PRO A 301 -10.24 -14.41 49.93
CA PRO A 301 -10.20 -15.48 48.93
C PRO A 301 -10.93 -16.74 49.41
N THR A 302 -12.25 -16.66 49.61
CA THR A 302 -13.10 -17.82 49.95
C THR A 302 -13.60 -18.53 48.69
N VAL A 303 -13.89 -19.83 48.81
CA VAL A 303 -14.44 -20.63 47.69
C VAL A 303 -15.73 -20.01 47.13
N GLU A 304 -16.60 -19.51 48.00
CA GLU A 304 -17.84 -18.83 47.62
C GLU A 304 -17.58 -17.56 46.79
N ASN A 305 -16.65 -16.71 47.24
CA ASN A 305 -16.28 -15.49 46.52
C ASN A 305 -15.70 -15.80 45.14
N VAL A 306 -14.88 -16.86 45.03
CA VAL A 306 -14.32 -17.34 43.75
C VAL A 306 -15.44 -17.82 42.81
N ILE A 307 -16.41 -18.58 43.31
CA ILE A 307 -17.57 -19.04 42.52
C ILE A 307 -18.39 -17.84 42.03
N ASN A 308 -18.66 -16.86 42.90
CA ASN A 308 -19.39 -15.66 42.55
C ASN A 308 -18.66 -14.85 41.45
N PHE A 309 -17.35 -14.66 41.60
CA PHE A 309 -16.52 -14.04 40.57
C PHE A 309 -16.60 -14.78 39.23
N LYS A 310 -16.49 -16.12 39.22
CA LYS A 310 -16.62 -16.94 38.00
C LYS A 310 -18.00 -16.76 37.33
N LYS A 311 -19.09 -16.74 38.11
CA LYS A 311 -20.46 -16.48 37.62
C LYS A 311 -20.58 -15.09 36.97
N LEU A 312 -20.12 -14.05 37.65
CA LEU A 312 -20.18 -12.66 37.16
C LEU A 312 -19.28 -12.46 35.93
N ARG A 313 -18.11 -13.11 35.87
CA ARG A 313 -17.24 -13.14 34.69
C ARG A 313 -17.95 -13.76 33.48
N ALA A 314 -18.64 -14.89 33.66
CA ALA A 314 -19.40 -15.53 32.59
C ALA A 314 -20.56 -14.65 32.09
N LYS A 315 -21.29 -14.00 33.03
CA LYS A 315 -22.36 -13.04 32.70
C LYS A 315 -21.82 -11.84 31.91
N ALA A 316 -20.72 -11.23 32.36
CA ALA A 316 -20.08 -10.13 31.65
C ALA A 316 -19.64 -10.53 30.23
N ARG A 317 -19.08 -11.74 30.06
CA ARG A 317 -18.72 -12.27 28.73
C ARG A 317 -19.94 -12.45 27.82
N ARG A 318 -21.06 -12.96 28.33
CA ARG A 318 -22.32 -13.13 27.58
C ARG A 318 -22.89 -11.79 27.12
N VAL A 319 -22.98 -10.80 28.01
CA VAL A 319 -23.47 -9.44 27.72
C VAL A 319 -22.64 -8.80 26.61
N ARG A 320 -21.31 -8.84 26.72
CA ARG A 320 -20.40 -8.31 25.68
C ARG A 320 -20.61 -8.98 24.32
N ARG A 321 -20.68 -10.32 24.28
CA ARG A 321 -20.91 -11.07 23.01
C ARG A 321 -22.25 -10.70 22.37
N ARG A 322 -23.31 -10.58 23.17
CA ARG A 322 -24.63 -10.13 22.71
C ARG A 322 -24.54 -8.72 22.14
N SER A 323 -23.99 -7.77 22.88
CA SER A 323 -23.88 -6.37 22.43
C SER A 323 -23.04 -6.21 21.16
N LYS A 324 -21.90 -6.91 21.06
CA LYS A 324 -21.09 -6.98 19.84
C LYS A 324 -21.90 -7.48 18.64
N LYS A 325 -22.68 -8.56 18.82
CA LYS A 325 -23.54 -9.14 17.78
C LYS A 325 -24.64 -8.15 17.35
N THR A 326 -25.36 -7.55 18.29
CA THR A 326 -26.45 -6.61 18.00
C THR A 326 -25.94 -5.35 17.31
N THR A 327 -24.82 -4.79 17.77
CA THR A 327 -24.19 -3.62 17.14
C THR A 327 -23.71 -3.94 15.74
N TRP A 328 -23.13 -5.12 15.53
CA TRP A 328 -22.74 -5.59 14.22
C TRP A 328 -23.94 -5.72 13.27
N MET A 329 -25.06 -6.30 13.75
CA MET A 329 -26.30 -6.39 12.98
C MET A 329 -26.81 -5.01 12.58
N SER A 330 -26.88 -4.07 13.53
CA SER A 330 -27.29 -2.68 13.27
C SER A 330 -26.35 -2.00 12.26
N TYR A 331 -25.04 -2.17 12.40
CA TYR A 331 -24.06 -1.62 11.47
C TYR A 331 -24.20 -2.20 10.06
N ALA A 332 -24.35 -3.53 9.93
CA ALA A 332 -24.55 -4.17 8.63
C ALA A 332 -25.88 -3.76 7.98
N SER A 333 -26.96 -3.68 8.75
CA SER A 333 -28.28 -3.24 8.27
C SER A 333 -28.37 -1.75 7.96
N SER A 334 -27.50 -0.93 8.55
CA SER A 334 -27.39 0.49 8.19
C SER A 334 -26.79 0.71 6.79
N VAL A 335 -26.24 -0.34 6.16
CA VAL A 335 -25.76 -0.29 4.78
C VAL A 335 -26.94 -0.63 3.88
N ASN A 336 -27.54 0.36 3.25
CA ASN A 336 -28.72 0.15 2.41
C ASN A 336 -28.65 0.87 1.05
N SER A 337 -29.68 0.72 0.23
CA SER A 337 -29.76 1.22 -1.15
C SER A 337 -29.75 2.75 -1.27
N SER A 338 -30.13 3.46 -0.21
CA SER A 338 -30.01 4.93 -0.11
C SER A 338 -28.63 5.38 0.38
N THR A 339 -27.79 4.47 0.86
CA THR A 339 -26.42 4.79 1.25
C THR A 339 -25.57 5.08 0.01
N GLY A 340 -24.95 6.26 -0.03
CA GLY A 340 -24.03 6.63 -1.11
C GLY A 340 -22.90 5.61 -1.31
N VAL A 341 -22.57 5.29 -2.57
CA VAL A 341 -21.63 4.23 -2.95
C VAL A 341 -20.27 4.36 -2.25
N LYS A 342 -19.73 5.59 -2.10
CA LYS A 342 -18.48 5.85 -1.37
C LYS A 342 -18.56 5.38 0.09
N VAL A 343 -19.66 5.67 0.78
CA VAL A 343 -19.85 5.29 2.19
C VAL A 343 -19.97 3.77 2.33
N VAL A 344 -20.69 3.11 1.39
CA VAL A 344 -20.76 1.65 1.32
C VAL A 344 -19.35 1.06 1.20
N TRP A 345 -18.53 1.60 0.31
CA TRP A 345 -17.15 1.16 0.13
C TRP A 345 -16.28 1.39 1.35
N ASP A 346 -16.32 2.57 1.97
CA ASP A 346 -15.55 2.85 3.19
C ASP A 346 -15.93 1.88 4.32
N ARG A 347 -17.21 1.55 4.45
CA ARG A 347 -17.69 0.55 5.40
C ARG A 347 -17.21 -0.85 5.04
N VAL A 348 -17.25 -1.26 3.77
CA VAL A 348 -16.72 -2.55 3.30
C VAL A 348 -15.22 -2.70 3.59
N HIS A 349 -14.42 -1.66 3.36
CA HIS A 349 -12.98 -1.67 3.69
C HIS A 349 -12.74 -1.82 5.20
N ARG A 350 -13.53 -1.13 6.03
CA ARG A 350 -13.49 -1.30 7.50
C ARG A 350 -13.82 -2.73 7.91
N ILE A 351 -14.83 -3.34 7.30
CA ILE A 351 -15.27 -4.72 7.57
C ILE A 351 -14.16 -5.73 7.24
N ARG A 352 -13.47 -5.54 6.12
CA ARG A 352 -12.31 -6.37 5.78
C ARG A 352 -11.16 -6.21 6.77
N GLY A 353 -11.12 -5.10 7.49
CA GLY A 353 -9.95 -4.70 8.26
C GLY A 353 -8.78 -4.32 7.34
N ASP A 354 -9.06 -3.89 6.11
CA ASP A 354 -8.08 -3.47 5.10
C ASP A 354 -7.42 -2.12 5.44
N TYR A 355 -7.47 -1.69 6.71
CA TYR A 355 -6.73 -0.52 7.16
C TYR A 355 -5.24 -0.83 7.21
N ARG A 356 -4.54 -0.48 6.13
CA ARG A 356 -3.08 -0.50 6.06
C ARG A 356 -2.56 0.78 6.68
N ALA A 357 -2.18 0.71 7.95
CA ALA A 357 -1.39 1.75 8.57
C ALA A 357 0.00 1.75 7.90
N PHE A 358 0.55 2.92 7.57
CA PHE A 358 1.93 3.02 7.08
C PHE A 358 2.87 2.58 8.21
N THR A 359 3.47 1.41 8.07
CA THR A 359 4.48 0.91 9.01
C THR A 359 5.76 1.67 8.75
N ILE A 360 6.31 2.26 9.81
CA ILE A 360 7.60 2.94 9.73
C ILE A 360 8.67 1.84 9.55
N PRO A 361 9.52 1.92 8.52
CA PRO A 361 10.61 0.97 8.35
C PRO A 361 11.62 1.07 9.49
N LEU A 362 12.37 -0.01 9.69
CA LEU A 362 13.56 -0.01 10.52
C LEU A 362 14.72 -0.56 9.69
N PHE A 363 15.53 0.34 9.16
CA PHE A 363 16.78 0.04 8.48
C PHE A 363 17.87 -0.21 9.52
N THR A 364 18.61 -1.32 9.39
CA THR A 364 19.81 -1.59 10.17
C THR A 364 21.00 -0.86 9.55
N LEU A 365 21.63 0.02 10.32
CA LEU A 365 22.94 0.58 9.97
C LEU A 365 24.02 -0.41 10.44
N ASP A 366 24.99 -0.70 9.57
CA ASP A 366 26.13 -1.55 9.89
C ASP A 366 26.92 -0.92 11.05
N GLY A 367 26.80 -1.53 12.23
CA GLY A 367 27.58 -1.18 13.41
C GLY A 367 27.24 0.16 14.06
N SER A 368 26.59 0.10 15.23
CA SER A 368 26.80 1.02 16.37
C SER A 368 26.13 2.41 16.44
N SER A 369 25.07 2.69 15.69
CA SER A 369 24.14 3.77 16.11
C SER A 369 22.68 3.33 16.06
N VAL A 370 21.95 3.77 17.08
CA VAL A 370 20.52 3.51 17.22
C VAL A 370 19.76 4.50 16.34
N PRO A 371 19.11 4.07 15.25
CA PRO A 371 18.60 5.02 14.28
C PRO A 371 17.33 5.71 14.78
N THR A 372 17.35 7.04 14.83
CA THR A 372 16.17 7.88 15.10
C THR A 372 15.22 7.87 13.91
N LEU A 373 13.97 8.34 14.10
CA LEU A 373 13.00 8.46 13.00
C LEU A 373 13.47 9.39 11.87
N GLU A 374 14.24 10.41 12.21
CA GLU A 374 14.82 11.35 11.25
C GLU A 374 15.90 10.66 10.42
N GLN A 375 16.82 9.92 11.05
CA GLN A 375 17.81 9.11 10.34
C GLN A 375 17.17 8.06 9.43
N GLN A 376 16.07 7.41 9.86
CA GLN A 376 15.31 6.50 9.00
C GLN A 376 14.70 7.20 7.78
N ALA A 377 14.26 8.46 7.93
CA ALA A 377 13.75 9.26 6.82
C ALA A 377 14.88 9.71 5.88
N ASN A 378 16.05 10.05 6.43
CA ASN A 378 17.24 10.41 5.67
C ASN A 378 17.78 9.23 4.86
N ILE A 379 17.85 8.01 5.40
CA ILE A 379 18.25 6.80 4.66
C ILE A 379 17.38 6.60 3.40
N LEU A 380 16.06 6.82 3.52
CA LEU A 380 15.17 6.77 2.37
C LEU A 380 15.40 7.93 1.40
N GLY A 381 15.65 9.13 1.92
CA GLY A 381 15.96 10.32 1.15
C GLY A 381 17.23 10.16 0.30
N GLU A 382 18.32 9.72 0.93
CA GLU A 382 19.60 9.38 0.30
C GLU A 382 19.43 8.27 -0.75
N HIS A 383 18.65 7.23 -0.44
CA HIS A 383 18.36 6.19 -1.42
C HIS A 383 17.60 6.74 -2.64
N PHE A 384 16.58 7.58 -2.44
CA PHE A 384 15.84 8.16 -3.57
C PHE A 384 16.66 9.18 -4.35
N GLN A 385 17.53 9.94 -3.67
CA GLN A 385 18.45 10.87 -4.32
C GLN A 385 19.48 10.14 -5.17
N SER A 386 20.14 9.11 -4.63
CA SER A 386 21.13 8.30 -5.35
C SER A 386 20.53 7.60 -6.59
N VAL A 387 19.29 7.14 -6.51
CA VAL A 387 18.55 6.60 -7.66
C VAL A 387 18.33 7.63 -8.77
N ALA A 388 18.05 8.88 -8.38
CA ALA A 388 17.87 9.98 -9.33
C ALA A 388 19.22 10.61 -9.74
N GLY A 389 20.32 10.22 -9.09
CA GLY A 389 21.67 10.73 -9.35
C GLY A 389 22.23 10.20 -10.66
N SER A 390 23.14 10.97 -11.26
CA SER A 390 23.83 10.56 -12.48
C SER A 390 24.64 9.26 -12.31
N ASP A 391 25.09 8.93 -11.09
CA ASP A 391 25.81 7.69 -10.77
C ASP A 391 25.01 6.41 -11.06
N HIS A 392 23.69 6.52 -11.24
CA HIS A 392 22.86 5.38 -11.63
C HIS A 392 23.01 5.00 -13.10
N TYR A 393 23.50 5.91 -13.94
CA TYR A 393 23.71 5.66 -15.36
C TYR A 393 24.99 4.88 -15.63
N SER A 394 25.06 4.22 -16.79
CA SER A 394 26.29 3.59 -17.26
C SER A 394 27.36 4.65 -17.61
N ASP A 395 28.63 4.30 -17.44
CA ASP A 395 29.76 5.18 -17.80
C ASP A 395 29.72 5.63 -19.27
N THR A 396 29.24 4.74 -20.14
CA THR A 396 29.03 5.02 -21.56
C THR A 396 27.98 6.11 -21.78
N PHE A 397 26.85 6.03 -21.08
CA PHE A 397 25.82 7.06 -21.14
C PHE A 397 26.26 8.37 -20.51
N LEU A 398 27.02 8.36 -19.42
CA LEU A 398 27.53 9.59 -18.81
C LEU A 398 28.38 10.41 -19.77
N LYS A 399 29.28 9.75 -20.52
CA LYS A 399 30.06 10.40 -21.59
C LYS A 399 29.14 10.97 -22.69
N TYR A 400 28.13 10.21 -23.11
CA TYR A 400 27.15 10.64 -24.10
C TYR A 400 26.32 11.85 -23.63
N LYS A 401 25.81 11.78 -22.40
CA LYS A 401 25.05 12.84 -21.71
C LYS A 401 25.87 14.13 -21.66
N ALA A 402 27.11 14.06 -21.18
CA ALA A 402 28.00 15.21 -21.09
C ALA A 402 28.30 15.85 -22.46
N ALA A 403 28.43 15.03 -23.52
CA ALA A 403 28.62 15.55 -24.88
C ALA A 403 27.37 16.24 -25.43
N LYS A 404 26.18 15.67 -25.20
CA LYS A 404 24.91 16.21 -25.70
C LYS A 404 24.44 17.45 -24.95
N GLU A 405 24.64 17.52 -23.63
CA GLU A 405 24.21 18.63 -22.79
C GLU A 405 25.01 19.92 -23.02
N LYS A 406 26.16 19.86 -23.71
CA LYS A 406 26.90 21.05 -24.16
C LYS A 406 26.11 21.91 -25.14
N ALA A 407 25.19 21.32 -25.91
CA ALA A 407 24.36 22.07 -26.85
C ALA A 407 23.18 22.73 -26.10
N PRO A 408 23.05 24.07 -26.09
CA PRO A 408 21.96 24.71 -25.38
C PRO A 408 20.62 24.51 -26.12
N ILE A 409 19.58 24.14 -25.37
CA ILE A 409 18.22 24.04 -25.90
C ILE A 409 17.64 25.45 -26.10
N LYS A 410 17.51 25.85 -27.37
CA LYS A 410 16.89 27.13 -27.75
C LYS A 410 15.38 27.08 -27.53
N CYS A 411 14.88 27.90 -26.62
CA CYS A 411 13.45 28.02 -26.30
C CYS A 411 12.73 29.08 -27.13
N THR A 412 13.44 29.80 -28.01
CA THR A 412 12.91 30.90 -28.81
C THR A 412 12.14 30.39 -30.05
N GLY A 413 11.26 31.25 -30.59
CA GLY A 413 10.43 30.95 -31.75
C GLY A 413 9.06 30.33 -31.41
N GLY A 414 8.21 30.14 -32.43
CA GLY A 414 6.90 29.50 -32.29
C GLY A 414 5.82 30.32 -31.56
N SER A 415 6.01 31.64 -31.39
CA SER A 415 5.02 32.53 -30.75
C SER A 415 3.66 32.55 -31.43
N LYS A 416 3.60 32.20 -32.73
CA LYS A 416 2.37 32.10 -33.53
C LYS A 416 1.56 30.84 -33.25
N GLU A 417 2.14 29.83 -32.61
CA GLU A 417 1.44 28.58 -32.32
C GLU A 417 0.30 28.81 -31.31
N ALA A 418 -0.87 28.20 -31.56
CA ALA A 418 -2.07 28.41 -30.75
C ALA A 418 -1.87 28.06 -29.26
N TYR A 419 -1.02 27.06 -28.97
CA TYR A 419 -0.76 26.65 -27.60
C TYR A 419 0.00 27.70 -26.77
N ASN A 420 0.69 28.67 -27.40
CA ASN A 420 1.44 29.74 -26.73
C ASN A 420 0.58 30.96 -26.34
N GLN A 421 -0.71 30.98 -26.68
CA GLN A 421 -1.64 32.04 -26.27
C GLN A 421 -1.85 32.07 -24.74
N PRO A 422 -2.37 33.16 -24.16
CA PRO A 422 -2.80 33.18 -22.75
C PRO A 422 -3.87 32.11 -22.47
N PHE A 423 -3.93 31.64 -21.23
CA PHE A 423 -5.01 30.79 -20.73
C PHE A 423 -6.29 31.58 -20.49
N THR A 424 -7.41 30.89 -20.69
CA THR A 424 -8.76 31.43 -20.47
C THR A 424 -9.38 30.93 -19.16
N LEU A 425 -10.39 31.63 -18.66
CA LEU A 425 -11.15 31.21 -17.48
C LEU A 425 -11.83 29.87 -17.70
N VAL A 426 -12.30 29.59 -18.93
CA VAL A 426 -12.93 28.31 -19.30
C VAL A 426 -11.95 27.15 -19.11
N GLU A 427 -10.69 27.30 -19.55
CA GLU A 427 -9.66 26.28 -19.35
C GLU A 427 -9.38 26.04 -17.85
N LEU A 428 -9.35 27.11 -17.05
CA LEU A 428 -9.19 27.01 -15.60
C LEU A 428 -10.35 26.26 -14.95
N MET A 429 -11.59 26.58 -15.31
CA MET A 429 -12.79 25.93 -14.79
C MET A 429 -12.83 24.44 -15.16
N ILE A 430 -12.47 24.09 -16.40
CA ILE A 430 -12.35 22.69 -16.83
C ILE A 430 -11.27 21.95 -16.02
N ALA A 431 -10.12 22.58 -15.76
CA ALA A 431 -9.04 21.99 -14.98
C ALA A 431 -9.45 21.74 -13.52
N LEU A 432 -10.17 22.68 -12.90
CA LEU A 432 -10.73 22.59 -11.54
C LEU A 432 -11.83 21.51 -11.44
N GLY A 433 -12.70 21.40 -12.45
CA GLY A 433 -13.76 20.39 -12.51
C GLY A 433 -13.23 18.95 -12.61
N LYS A 434 -12.06 18.76 -13.23
CA LYS A 434 -11.37 17.46 -13.27
C LYS A 434 -10.65 17.13 -11.93
N GLY A 435 -10.58 18.07 -10.98
CA GLY A 435 -9.91 17.92 -9.69
C GLY A 435 -10.58 16.88 -8.80
N LYS A 436 -9.96 15.71 -8.59
CA LYS A 436 -10.43 14.72 -7.61
C LYS A 436 -9.85 15.02 -6.24
N SER A 437 -10.62 14.78 -5.17
CA SER A 437 -10.13 14.93 -3.79
C SER A 437 -8.90 14.05 -3.55
N SER A 438 -7.72 14.67 -3.45
CA SER A 438 -6.45 14.02 -3.13
C SER A 438 -5.81 14.64 -1.89
N SER A 439 -4.76 13.98 -1.38
CA SER A 439 -3.90 14.56 -0.36
C SER A 439 -3.21 15.83 -0.88
N PRO A 440 -3.04 16.86 -0.05
CA PRO A 440 -2.42 18.12 -0.45
C PRO A 440 -0.89 17.99 -0.46
N GLY A 441 -0.23 18.98 -1.07
CA GLY A 441 1.23 19.13 -1.04
C GLY A 441 1.73 19.81 0.25
N PRO A 442 2.95 20.37 0.22
CA PRO A 442 3.53 21.10 1.36
C PRO A 442 2.71 22.32 1.79
N ASP A 443 1.96 22.92 0.87
CA ASP A 443 1.08 24.07 1.06
C ASP A 443 -0.21 23.77 1.82
N LEU A 444 -0.55 22.49 2.03
CA LEU A 444 -1.79 22.03 2.68
C LEU A 444 -3.10 22.46 1.98
N ILE A 445 -3.02 22.93 0.72
CA ILE A 445 -4.18 23.35 -0.06
C ILE A 445 -4.83 22.14 -0.74
N HIS A 446 -6.14 21.98 -0.58
CA HIS A 446 -6.94 20.93 -1.21
C HIS A 446 -7.71 21.45 -2.44
N TYR A 447 -7.98 20.57 -3.42
CA TYR A 447 -8.87 20.90 -4.56
C TYR A 447 -10.26 21.41 -4.13
N SER A 448 -10.79 20.91 -3.02
CA SER A 448 -12.07 21.39 -2.48
C SER A 448 -12.03 22.86 -2.08
N MET A 449 -10.87 23.35 -1.60
CA MET A 449 -10.68 24.77 -1.29
C MET A 449 -10.70 25.59 -2.58
N LEU A 450 -9.98 25.14 -3.61
CA LEU A 450 -9.94 25.80 -4.92
C LEU A 450 -11.33 25.88 -5.59
N GLN A 451 -12.20 24.88 -5.37
CA GLN A 451 -13.57 24.84 -5.91
C GLN A 451 -14.54 25.81 -5.20
N HIS A 452 -14.21 26.30 -3.99
CA HIS A 452 -15.06 27.19 -3.19
C HIS A 452 -14.47 28.59 -3.00
N LEU A 453 -13.44 28.96 -3.78
CA LEU A 453 -12.86 30.30 -3.75
C LEU A 453 -13.87 31.36 -4.19
N HIS A 454 -13.62 32.61 -3.78
CA HIS A 454 -14.31 33.76 -4.32
C HIS A 454 -14.12 33.85 -5.85
N PRO A 455 -15.14 34.21 -6.65
CA PRO A 455 -15.00 34.38 -8.09
C PRO A 455 -13.88 35.36 -8.47
N ALA A 456 -13.76 36.49 -7.78
CA ALA A 456 -12.69 37.47 -8.02
C ALA A 456 -11.28 36.85 -7.84
N THR A 457 -11.13 35.93 -6.88
CA THR A 457 -9.89 35.21 -6.64
C THR A 457 -9.57 34.22 -7.76
N LEU A 458 -10.58 33.64 -8.42
CA LEU A 458 -10.36 32.80 -9.59
C LEU A 458 -9.82 33.61 -10.77
N ASP A 459 -10.31 34.84 -10.96
CA ASP A 459 -9.78 35.75 -11.97
C ASP A 459 -8.33 36.16 -11.65
N THR A 460 -8.03 36.42 -10.38
CA THR A 460 -6.67 36.69 -9.90
C THR A 460 -5.74 35.49 -10.08
N ILE A 461 -6.22 34.26 -9.86
CA ILE A 461 -5.47 33.03 -10.14
C ILE A 461 -5.19 32.88 -11.64
N LEU A 462 -6.17 33.20 -12.50
CA LEU A 462 -5.98 33.17 -13.94
C LEU A 462 -4.92 34.17 -14.39
N LEU A 463 -4.96 35.40 -13.87
CA LEU A 463 -3.93 36.41 -14.11
C LEU A 463 -2.55 35.87 -13.70
N PHE A 464 -2.43 35.33 -12.49
CA PHE A 464 -1.20 34.73 -12.00
C PHE A 464 -0.70 33.58 -12.90
N PHE A 465 -1.58 32.67 -13.33
CA PHE A 465 -1.22 31.59 -14.25
C PHE A 465 -0.74 32.13 -15.61
N ASN A 466 -1.32 33.23 -16.08
CA ASN A 466 -0.87 33.89 -17.31
C ASN A 466 0.47 34.62 -17.14
N CYS A 467 0.78 35.14 -15.96
CA CYS A 467 2.11 35.67 -15.61
C CYS A 467 3.16 34.54 -15.59
N VAL A 468 2.84 33.42 -14.94
CA VAL A 468 3.68 32.18 -14.96
C VAL A 468 3.90 31.71 -16.40
N TRP A 469 2.83 31.64 -17.19
CA TRP A 469 2.89 31.20 -18.59
C TRP A 469 3.73 32.13 -19.46
N SER A 470 3.58 33.45 -19.29
CA SER A 470 4.27 34.44 -20.12
C SER A 470 5.74 34.61 -19.77
N SER A 471 6.08 34.53 -18.48
CA SER A 471 7.48 34.54 -18.01
C SER A 471 8.21 33.23 -18.29
N GLY A 472 7.49 32.10 -18.39
CA GLY A 472 8.08 30.77 -18.49
C GLY A 472 8.74 30.28 -17.19
N VAL A 473 8.51 30.96 -16.06
CA VAL A 473 9.09 30.65 -14.76
C VAL A 473 8.11 29.84 -13.92
N TYR A 474 8.47 28.60 -13.60
CA TYR A 474 7.69 27.75 -12.71
C TYR A 474 7.97 28.09 -11.23
N PRO A 475 6.94 28.40 -10.41
CA PRO A 475 7.13 28.82 -9.02
C PRO A 475 7.94 27.85 -8.16
N ILE A 476 8.88 28.38 -7.36
CA ILE A 476 9.78 27.59 -6.50
C ILE A 476 8.97 26.77 -5.47
N LEU A 477 7.90 27.34 -4.91
CA LEU A 477 7.04 26.63 -3.95
C LEU A 477 6.40 25.37 -4.56
N TRP A 478 6.15 25.35 -5.87
CA TRP A 478 5.61 24.18 -6.57
C TRP A 478 6.67 23.15 -6.96
N LYS A 479 7.96 23.51 -6.91
CA LYS A 479 9.10 22.61 -7.15
C LYS A 479 9.41 21.72 -5.94
N ARG A 480 9.00 22.14 -4.73
CA ARG A 480 9.15 21.39 -3.48
C ARG A 480 8.08 20.29 -3.37
N ALA A 481 8.48 19.08 -2.98
CA ALA A 481 7.57 17.96 -2.77
C ALA A 481 7.76 17.27 -1.41
N ILE A 482 6.67 16.76 -0.84
CA ILE A 482 6.75 15.81 0.27
C ILE A 482 6.59 14.39 -0.30
N VAL A 483 7.63 13.57 -0.17
CA VAL A 483 7.65 12.17 -0.61
C VAL A 483 7.11 11.28 0.49
N ILE A 484 6.09 10.49 0.15
CA ILE A 484 5.55 9.43 1.00
C ILE A 484 6.05 8.09 0.46
N PRO A 485 6.92 7.38 1.19
CA PRO A 485 7.39 6.07 0.78
C PRO A 485 6.23 5.07 0.89
N LEU A 486 5.95 4.31 -0.16
CA LEU A 486 4.94 3.24 -0.14
C LEU A 486 5.59 1.88 -0.38
N LEU A 487 5.44 0.96 0.56
CA LEU A 487 5.97 -0.40 0.45
C LEU A 487 5.34 -1.13 -0.74
N LYS A 488 6.18 -1.68 -1.61
CA LYS A 488 5.76 -2.55 -2.72
C LYS A 488 5.12 -3.83 -2.15
N PRO A 489 3.96 -4.29 -2.68
CA PRO A 489 3.30 -5.47 -2.15
C PRO A 489 4.22 -6.71 -2.15
N GLY A 490 4.38 -7.35 -0.98
CA GLY A 490 5.15 -8.59 -0.83
C GLY A 490 6.67 -8.43 -0.84
N LYS A 491 7.20 -7.20 -0.77
CA LYS A 491 8.64 -6.93 -0.65
C LYS A 491 9.04 -6.73 0.81
N ASP A 492 10.33 -6.94 1.10
CA ASP A 492 10.89 -6.83 2.45
C ASP A 492 10.88 -5.36 2.93
N PRO A 493 10.20 -5.04 4.06
CA PRO A 493 10.20 -3.70 4.66
C PRO A 493 11.57 -3.21 5.16
N SER A 494 12.55 -4.10 5.31
CA SER A 494 13.89 -3.74 5.81
C SER A 494 14.78 -3.08 4.75
N LEU A 495 14.39 -3.11 3.48
CA LEU A 495 15.21 -2.61 2.36
C LEU A 495 14.65 -1.29 1.80
N PRO A 496 15.46 -0.22 1.66
CA PRO A 496 15.02 1.03 1.04
C PRO A 496 14.46 0.85 -0.38
N SER A 497 15.02 -0.08 -1.16
CA SER A 497 14.62 -0.40 -2.54
C SER A 497 13.20 -0.97 -2.67
N SER A 498 12.63 -1.45 -1.56
CA SER A 498 11.26 -1.98 -1.48
C SER A 498 10.19 -0.88 -1.49
N TYR A 499 10.56 0.39 -1.35
CA TYR A 499 9.62 1.52 -1.27
C TYR A 499 9.50 2.27 -2.61
N ARG A 500 8.31 2.80 -2.89
CA ARG A 500 8.05 3.73 -4.01
C ARG A 500 7.99 5.17 -3.49
N PRO A 501 8.68 6.14 -4.12
CA PRO A 501 8.62 7.54 -3.71
C PRO A 501 7.40 8.24 -4.33
N ILE A 502 6.29 8.41 -3.58
CA ILE A 502 5.13 9.17 -4.07
C ILE A 502 5.27 10.64 -3.69
N ALA A 503 5.44 11.52 -4.68
CA ALA A 503 5.61 12.96 -4.47
C ALA A 503 4.26 13.68 -4.35
N LEU A 504 4.03 14.32 -3.20
CA LEU A 504 2.93 15.25 -2.97
C LEU A 504 3.39 16.67 -3.31
N THR A 505 2.92 17.19 -4.45
CA THR A 505 3.12 18.59 -4.89
C THR A 505 1.83 19.42 -4.71
N SER A 506 1.96 20.75 -4.80
CA SER A 506 0.86 21.70 -4.64
C SER A 506 -0.36 21.37 -5.51
N SER A 507 -1.56 21.45 -4.93
CA SER A 507 -2.82 21.28 -5.67
C SER A 507 -3.06 22.41 -6.67
N LEU A 508 -2.60 23.63 -6.35
CA LEU A 508 -2.68 24.78 -7.23
C LEU A 508 -1.76 24.59 -8.43
N GLY A 509 -0.50 24.19 -8.20
CA GLY A 509 0.44 23.85 -9.27
C GLY A 509 -0.08 22.73 -10.18
N LYS A 510 -0.65 21.66 -9.61
CA LYS A 510 -1.28 20.58 -10.39
C LYS A 510 -2.48 21.04 -11.22
N THR A 511 -3.17 22.11 -10.81
CA THR A 511 -4.27 22.68 -11.60
C THR A 511 -3.72 23.35 -12.85
N PHE A 512 -2.66 24.15 -12.70
CA PHE A 512 -1.93 24.75 -13.81
C PHE A 512 -1.30 23.70 -14.74
N GLU A 513 -0.64 22.68 -14.18
CA GLU A 513 -0.06 21.56 -14.94
C GLU A 513 -1.10 20.91 -15.87
N ARG A 514 -2.36 20.74 -15.44
CA ARG A 514 -3.43 20.15 -16.28
C ARG A 514 -3.77 21.00 -17.49
N MET A 515 -3.77 22.33 -17.33
CA MET A 515 -4.04 23.25 -18.43
C MET A 515 -2.92 23.15 -19.47
N VAL A 516 -1.66 23.17 -19.01
CA VAL A 516 -0.48 22.97 -19.86
C VAL A 516 -0.51 21.61 -20.54
N THR A 517 -0.79 20.53 -19.81
CA THR A 517 -0.90 19.17 -20.35
C THR A 517 -1.97 19.06 -21.42
N SER A 518 -3.13 19.69 -21.22
CA SER A 518 -4.24 19.62 -22.19
C SER A 518 -3.83 20.22 -23.53
N ARG A 519 -3.12 21.37 -23.52
CA ARG A 519 -2.60 21.99 -24.74
C ARG A 519 -1.49 21.18 -25.39
N LEU A 520 -0.54 20.67 -24.59
CA LEU A 520 0.58 19.87 -25.09
C LEU A 520 0.09 18.58 -25.76
N VAL A 521 -0.82 17.84 -25.12
CA VAL A 521 -1.36 16.59 -25.67
C VAL A 521 -2.14 16.86 -26.96
N TYR A 522 -2.95 17.93 -27.02
CA TYR A 522 -3.66 18.30 -28.25
C TYR A 522 -2.70 18.52 -29.42
N PHE A 523 -1.62 19.30 -29.20
CA PHE A 523 -0.60 19.54 -30.24
C PHE A 523 0.12 18.25 -30.69
N LEU A 524 0.53 17.41 -29.74
CA LEU A 524 1.25 16.17 -30.04
C LEU A 524 0.39 15.14 -30.78
N GLU A 525 -0.89 15.02 -30.42
CA GLU A 525 -1.85 14.16 -31.12
C GLU A 525 -2.14 14.68 -32.53
N GLN A 526 -2.27 16.00 -32.72
CA GLN A 526 -2.42 16.58 -34.06
C GLN A 526 -1.23 16.31 -34.98
N LYS A 527 -0.01 16.31 -34.44
CA LYS A 527 1.22 15.98 -35.18
C LYS A 527 1.43 14.47 -35.37
N ASN A 528 0.53 13.61 -34.87
CA ASN A 528 0.70 12.15 -34.83
C ASN A 528 2.05 11.74 -34.22
N PHE A 529 2.52 12.47 -33.19
CA PHE A 529 3.84 12.24 -32.60
C PHE A 529 3.91 10.89 -31.89
N PHE A 530 2.84 10.50 -31.18
CA PHE A 530 2.81 9.26 -30.41
C PHE A 530 2.65 8.02 -31.28
N ASP A 531 3.48 7.02 -31.01
CA ASP A 531 3.47 5.73 -31.69
C ASP A 531 2.07 5.10 -31.73
N LYS A 532 1.72 4.46 -32.87
CA LYS A 532 0.41 3.84 -33.07
C LYS A 532 0.11 2.78 -32.03
N PHE A 533 1.12 2.11 -31.47
CA PHE A 533 1.00 1.03 -30.48
C PHE A 533 1.26 1.48 -29.04
N GLN A 534 1.36 2.79 -28.77
CA GLN A 534 1.33 3.31 -27.41
C GLN A 534 -0.12 3.50 -26.94
N CYS A 535 -0.56 2.73 -25.94
CA CYS A 535 -1.92 2.81 -25.39
C CYS A 535 -2.00 3.46 -23.99
N GLY A 536 -0.85 3.68 -23.34
CA GLY A 536 -0.80 4.29 -22.01
C GLY A 536 -1.18 5.77 -22.05
N TYR A 537 -2.03 6.21 -21.12
CA TYR A 537 -2.44 7.62 -20.91
C TYR A 537 -2.99 8.36 -22.14
N ARG A 538 -3.44 7.66 -23.18
CA ARG A 538 -4.06 8.23 -24.38
C ARG A 538 -5.57 8.02 -24.40
N THR A 539 -6.29 9.01 -24.90
CA THR A 539 -7.76 8.98 -25.01
C THR A 539 -8.20 7.90 -26.00
N GLY A 540 -9.28 7.18 -25.69
CA GLY A 540 -9.83 6.15 -26.58
C GLY A 540 -9.02 4.84 -26.66
N ARG A 541 -7.98 4.69 -25.84
CA ARG A 541 -7.12 3.50 -25.76
C ARG A 541 -7.19 2.85 -24.38
N SER A 542 -6.96 1.54 -24.32
CA SER A 542 -7.04 0.77 -23.07
C SER A 542 -6.03 -0.37 -23.00
N THR A 543 -5.78 -0.89 -21.79
CA THR A 543 -4.94 -2.10 -21.61
C THR A 543 -5.49 -3.30 -22.37
N VAL A 544 -6.82 -3.39 -22.52
CA VAL A 544 -7.51 -4.45 -23.25
C VAL A 544 -7.09 -4.49 -24.72
N ASP A 545 -6.77 -3.35 -25.32
CA ASP A 545 -6.41 -3.27 -26.73
C ASP A 545 -5.14 -4.08 -27.02
N HIS A 546 -4.13 -4.00 -26.15
CA HIS A 546 -2.91 -4.80 -26.26
C HIS A 546 -3.11 -6.27 -25.91
N LEU A 547 -3.96 -6.55 -24.93
CA LEU A 547 -4.30 -7.93 -24.58
C LEU A 547 -4.96 -8.66 -25.76
N VAL A 548 -5.89 -8.01 -26.47
CA VAL A 548 -6.55 -8.56 -27.67
C VAL A 548 -5.57 -8.73 -28.81
N ARG A 549 -4.67 -7.75 -29.04
CA ARG A 549 -3.65 -7.84 -30.10
C ARG A 549 -2.68 -9.01 -29.89
N LEU A 550 -2.23 -9.23 -28.66
CA LEU A 550 -1.34 -10.35 -28.32
C LEU A 550 -2.06 -11.69 -28.45
N GLU A 551 -3.28 -11.78 -27.91
CA GLU A 551 -4.10 -12.99 -27.98
C GLU A 551 -4.35 -13.42 -29.44
N LYS A 552 -4.76 -12.48 -30.30
CA LYS A 552 -4.96 -12.75 -31.72
C LYS A 552 -3.68 -13.22 -32.40
N MET A 553 -2.55 -12.57 -32.13
CA MET A 553 -1.28 -12.98 -32.73
C MET A 553 -0.89 -14.42 -32.36
N VAL A 554 -1.01 -14.76 -31.07
CA VAL A 554 -0.73 -16.13 -30.60
C VAL A 554 -1.70 -17.12 -31.24
N ARG A 555 -2.98 -16.74 -31.38
CA ARG A 555 -4.00 -17.59 -32.02
C ARG A 555 -3.71 -17.80 -33.51
N ASP A 556 -3.39 -16.74 -34.24
CA ASP A 556 -3.05 -16.80 -35.67
C ASP A 556 -1.80 -17.69 -35.87
N ALA A 557 -0.80 -17.58 -34.99
CA ALA A 557 0.36 -18.48 -34.98
C ALA A 557 -0.04 -19.95 -34.77
N PHE A 558 -0.99 -20.24 -33.88
CA PHE A 558 -1.48 -21.61 -33.67
C PHE A 558 -2.22 -22.16 -34.89
N VAL A 559 -3.06 -21.35 -35.54
CA VAL A 559 -3.78 -21.74 -36.77
C VAL A 559 -2.77 -22.08 -37.87
N ASN A 560 -1.73 -21.27 -38.02
CA ASN A 560 -0.66 -21.47 -39.00
C ASN A 560 0.37 -22.54 -38.59
N ARG A 561 0.15 -23.25 -37.47
CA ARG A 561 1.08 -24.24 -36.89
C ARG A 561 2.49 -23.68 -36.70
N GLN A 562 2.61 -22.43 -36.23
CA GLN A 562 3.86 -21.72 -35.96
C GLN A 562 4.14 -21.64 -34.45
N HIS A 563 5.38 -21.28 -34.09
CA HIS A 563 5.76 -20.84 -32.75
C HIS A 563 5.59 -19.32 -32.66
N CYS A 564 5.08 -18.82 -31.54
CA CYS A 564 5.08 -17.38 -31.23
C CYS A 564 5.92 -17.15 -29.97
N LEU A 565 7.07 -16.50 -30.13
CA LEU A 565 7.94 -16.14 -29.02
C LEU A 565 7.62 -14.69 -28.61
N SER A 566 7.39 -14.46 -27.31
CA SER A 566 7.11 -13.13 -26.77
C SER A 566 8.03 -12.81 -25.59
N VAL A 567 8.50 -11.58 -25.49
CA VAL A 567 9.32 -11.08 -24.39
C VAL A 567 8.63 -9.88 -23.75
N PHE A 568 8.56 -9.87 -22.42
CA PHE A 568 7.94 -8.84 -21.61
C PHE A 568 9.01 -8.14 -20.77
N PHE A 569 9.25 -6.86 -21.04
CA PHE A 569 10.33 -6.09 -20.41
C PHE A 569 9.84 -5.27 -19.22
N ASP A 570 10.69 -5.14 -18.20
CA ASP A 570 10.52 -4.23 -17.06
C ASP A 570 11.65 -3.18 -17.08
N ILE A 571 11.30 -1.91 -17.05
CA ILE A 571 12.28 -0.80 -16.98
C ILE A 571 12.55 -0.46 -15.51
N GLU A 572 13.82 -0.42 -15.14
CA GLU A 572 14.23 -0.11 -13.77
C GLU A 572 13.99 1.37 -13.44
N LYS A 573 13.11 1.60 -12.45
CA LYS A 573 12.87 2.91 -11.83
C LYS A 573 12.64 4.03 -12.85
N ALA A 574 11.89 3.73 -13.91
CA ALA A 574 11.80 4.53 -15.14
C ALA A 574 11.50 6.02 -14.94
N TYR A 575 10.62 6.38 -14.00
CA TYR A 575 10.28 7.78 -13.69
C TYR A 575 11.43 8.51 -12.99
N ASP A 576 12.16 7.83 -12.12
CA ASP A 576 13.21 8.43 -11.28
C ASP A 576 14.51 8.63 -12.07
N THR A 577 14.72 7.83 -13.13
CA THR A 577 15.91 7.82 -13.98
C THR A 577 15.75 8.55 -15.31
N THR A 578 14.57 9.11 -15.62
CA THR A 578 14.32 9.75 -16.92
C THR A 578 15.26 10.94 -17.16
N TRP A 579 15.99 10.92 -18.28
CA TRP A 579 16.93 11.97 -18.64
C TRP A 579 16.24 13.28 -19.07
N ARG A 580 16.42 14.35 -18.28
CA ARG A 580 15.71 15.64 -18.43
C ARG A 580 16.04 16.37 -19.73
N TYR A 581 17.32 16.46 -20.07
CA TYR A 581 17.74 17.08 -21.34
C TYR A 581 17.17 16.31 -22.54
N GLY A 582 17.13 14.97 -22.45
CA GLY A 582 16.51 14.11 -23.45
C GLY A 582 15.04 14.46 -23.71
N ILE A 583 14.23 14.65 -22.66
CA ILE A 583 12.82 15.07 -22.78
C ILE A 583 12.71 16.40 -23.55
N LEU A 584 13.54 17.38 -23.18
CA LEU A 584 13.50 18.71 -23.81
C LEU A 584 13.96 18.65 -25.28
N SER A 585 14.96 17.83 -25.59
CA SER A 585 15.40 17.57 -26.96
C SER A 585 14.28 16.93 -27.79
N ASP A 586 13.57 15.95 -27.23
CA ASP A 586 12.47 15.26 -27.92
C ASP A 586 11.28 16.20 -28.17
N LEU A 587 10.98 17.10 -27.24
CA LEU A 587 10.00 18.18 -27.42
C LEU A 587 10.40 19.15 -28.54
N VAL A 588 11.69 19.50 -28.62
CA VAL A 588 12.21 20.34 -29.69
C VAL A 588 12.09 19.62 -31.04
N SER A 589 12.42 18.33 -31.11
CA SER A 589 12.25 17.53 -32.32
C SER A 589 10.78 17.41 -32.74
N ALA A 590 9.84 17.37 -31.79
CA ALA A 590 8.40 17.37 -32.05
C ALA A 590 7.85 18.73 -32.53
N GLY A 591 8.66 19.79 -32.55
CA GLY A 591 8.28 21.14 -32.96
C GLY A 591 7.71 22.03 -31.84
N VAL A 592 7.80 21.61 -30.57
CA VAL A 592 7.37 22.45 -29.44
C VAL A 592 8.38 23.58 -29.23
N ARG A 593 7.91 24.83 -29.18
CA ARG A 593 8.74 26.05 -29.05
C ARG A 593 8.07 27.09 -28.15
N GLY A 594 8.79 28.15 -27.81
CA GLY A 594 8.24 29.31 -27.12
C GLY A 594 7.93 29.06 -25.64
N LYS A 595 6.82 29.64 -25.17
CA LYS A 595 6.43 29.66 -23.75
C LYS A 595 6.27 28.25 -23.17
N MET A 596 5.69 27.32 -23.94
CA MET A 596 5.51 25.94 -23.50
C MET A 596 6.83 25.25 -23.18
N LEU A 597 7.84 25.37 -24.06
CA LEU A 597 9.15 24.75 -23.86
C LEU A 597 9.91 25.40 -22.70
N ALA A 598 9.87 26.74 -22.60
CA ALA A 598 10.47 27.47 -21.49
C ALA A 598 9.90 27.04 -20.13
N LEU A 599 8.57 26.93 -20.04
CA LEU A 599 7.91 26.47 -18.82
C LEU A 599 8.29 25.03 -18.46
N ILE A 600 8.28 24.10 -19.43
CA ILE A 600 8.66 22.70 -19.17
C ILE A 600 10.12 22.61 -18.69
N LYS A 601 11.02 23.40 -19.29
CA LYS A 601 12.41 23.51 -18.83
C LYS A 601 12.46 23.98 -17.37
N SER A 602 11.75 25.05 -17.03
CA SER A 602 11.69 25.55 -15.65
C SER A 602 11.00 24.58 -14.69
N PHE A 603 10.07 23.74 -15.15
CA PHE A 603 9.37 22.75 -14.33
C PHE A 603 10.27 21.57 -13.92
N LEU A 604 11.14 21.14 -14.84
CA LEU A 604 12.09 20.04 -14.62
C LEU A 604 13.30 20.47 -13.76
N ASP A 605 13.65 21.75 -13.78
CA ASP A 605 14.84 22.29 -13.13
C ASP A 605 14.63 22.67 -11.65
N GLY A 606 15.68 22.53 -10.84
CA GLY A 606 15.73 22.99 -9.45
C GLY A 606 14.71 22.34 -8.51
N ARG A 607 14.50 21.02 -8.65
CA ARG A 607 13.51 20.27 -7.85
C ARG A 607 14.11 19.71 -6.57
N SER A 608 13.32 19.78 -5.49
CA SER A 608 13.73 19.25 -4.19
C SER A 608 12.58 18.51 -3.49
N PHE A 609 12.92 17.51 -2.66
CA PHE A 609 11.93 16.74 -1.90
C PHE A 609 12.39 16.40 -0.48
N GLN A 610 11.42 16.29 0.44
CA GLN A 610 11.63 15.74 1.80
C GLN A 610 10.82 14.46 1.95
N VAL A 611 11.39 13.44 2.59
CA VAL A 611 10.69 12.19 2.92
C VAL A 611 9.96 12.37 4.24
N ARG A 612 8.68 11.99 4.29
CA ARG A 612 7.88 12.06 5.52
C ARG A 612 7.58 10.68 6.09
N LEU A 613 8.11 10.41 7.29
CA LEU A 613 7.81 9.23 8.09
C LEU A 613 6.94 9.63 9.30
N GLY A 614 5.64 9.33 9.22
CA GLY A 614 4.69 9.76 10.24
C GLY A 614 4.54 11.29 10.27
N THR A 615 5.01 11.91 11.35
CA THR A 615 5.07 13.36 11.56
C THR A 615 6.47 13.95 11.36
N THR A 616 7.51 13.10 11.25
CA THR A 616 8.90 13.53 11.06
C THR A 616 9.19 13.71 9.57
N LEU A 617 9.91 14.78 9.24
CA LEU A 617 10.46 15.06 7.92
C LEU A 617 11.95 14.76 7.93
N SER A 618 12.47 14.30 6.80
CA SER A 618 13.90 14.22 6.54
C SER A 618 14.50 15.60 6.26
N GLU A 619 15.81 15.62 6.07
CA GLU A 619 16.51 16.72 5.40
C GLU A 619 15.99 16.95 3.97
N MET A 620 16.39 18.08 3.38
CA MET A 620 15.99 18.50 2.06
C MET A 620 16.93 17.89 1.00
N PHE A 621 16.39 17.02 0.15
CA PHE A 621 17.16 16.37 -0.92
C PHE A 621 16.89 17.02 -2.28
N VAL A 622 17.92 17.07 -3.13
CA VAL A 622 17.81 17.58 -4.50
C VAL A 622 17.58 16.42 -5.46
N GLN A 623 16.64 16.58 -6.38
CA GLN A 623 16.40 15.61 -7.43
C GLN A 623 17.18 16.03 -8.69
N GLU A 624 18.18 15.24 -9.11
CA GLU A 624 19.03 15.56 -10.26
C GLU A 624 18.43 15.12 -11.60
N ASN A 625 17.96 13.88 -11.72
CA ASN A 625 17.27 13.38 -12.91
C ASN A 625 15.83 12.94 -12.59
N GLY A 626 15.12 12.42 -13.59
CA GLY A 626 13.76 11.93 -13.44
C GLY A 626 12.69 13.01 -13.40
N VAL A 627 11.45 12.54 -13.35
CA VAL A 627 10.23 13.34 -13.27
C VAL A 627 9.44 12.98 -12.02
N PRO A 628 8.82 13.95 -11.32
CA PRO A 628 8.18 13.68 -10.03
C PRO A 628 6.95 12.76 -10.19
N GLN A 629 6.95 11.63 -9.46
CA GLN A 629 5.83 10.68 -9.42
C GLN A 629 4.63 11.29 -8.69
N GLY A 630 3.57 11.64 -9.42
CA GLY A 630 2.34 12.22 -8.86
C GLY A 630 2.01 13.64 -9.37
N SER A 631 2.87 14.22 -10.21
CA SER A 631 2.55 15.36 -11.06
C SER A 631 1.78 14.91 -12.31
N VAL A 632 0.92 15.79 -12.83
CA VAL A 632 0.12 15.52 -14.03
C VAL A 632 0.98 15.61 -15.28
N LEU A 633 1.84 16.63 -15.34
CA LEU A 633 2.70 16.89 -16.49
C LEU A 633 3.78 15.81 -16.65
N SER A 634 4.35 15.31 -15.54
CA SER A 634 5.37 14.26 -15.54
C SER A 634 4.98 13.02 -16.35
N VAL A 635 3.72 12.63 -16.31
CA VAL A 635 3.22 11.43 -17.00
C VAL A 635 3.37 11.57 -18.51
N ILE A 636 3.04 12.75 -19.06
CA ILE A 636 3.16 13.03 -20.49
C ILE A 636 4.62 13.23 -20.88
N LEU A 637 5.43 13.88 -20.04
CA LEU A 637 6.87 14.03 -20.30
C LEU A 637 7.59 12.68 -20.36
N PHE A 638 7.26 11.76 -19.46
CA PHE A 638 7.74 10.38 -19.51
C PHE A 638 7.28 9.67 -20.79
N LEU A 639 6.00 9.83 -21.16
CA LEU A 639 5.44 9.24 -22.37
C LEU A 639 6.16 9.73 -23.64
N ILE A 640 6.49 11.03 -23.70
CA ILE A 640 7.25 11.61 -24.82
C ILE A 640 8.64 10.95 -24.91
N LYS A 641 9.31 10.75 -23.77
CA LYS A 641 10.66 10.17 -23.76
C LYS A 641 10.65 8.71 -24.22
N ILE A 642 9.74 7.89 -23.68
CA ILE A 642 9.64 6.48 -24.05
C ILE A 642 9.15 6.28 -25.49
N ASN A 643 8.46 7.27 -26.07
CA ASN A 643 7.87 7.16 -27.41
C ASN A 643 8.90 6.84 -28.51
N SER A 644 10.14 7.35 -28.38
CA SER A 644 11.23 7.08 -29.32
C SER A 644 11.60 5.59 -29.41
N LEU A 645 11.26 4.77 -28.40
CA LEU A 645 11.47 3.32 -28.43
C LEU A 645 10.75 2.66 -29.62
N GLY A 646 9.57 3.16 -30.00
CA GLY A 646 8.82 2.62 -31.14
C GLY A 646 9.60 2.71 -32.46
N GLN A 647 10.49 3.69 -32.60
CA GLN A 647 11.34 3.88 -33.78
C GLN A 647 12.51 2.87 -33.84
N ALA A 648 12.95 2.36 -32.69
CA ALA A 648 14.01 1.34 -32.61
C ALA A 648 13.48 -0.07 -32.93
N LEU A 649 12.16 -0.27 -32.81
CA LEU A 649 11.50 -1.55 -33.04
C LEU A 649 11.23 -1.78 -34.54
N PRO A 650 11.64 -2.93 -35.10
CA PRO A 650 11.39 -3.22 -36.51
C PRO A 650 9.90 -3.43 -36.77
N GLN A 651 9.41 -2.93 -37.91
CA GLN A 651 8.00 -3.08 -38.32
C GLN A 651 7.57 -4.53 -38.55
N SER A 652 8.52 -5.44 -38.78
CA SER A 652 8.26 -6.88 -38.93
C SER A 652 7.86 -7.57 -37.62
N LEU A 653 8.12 -6.95 -36.46
CA LEU A 653 7.74 -7.48 -35.15
C LEU A 653 6.44 -6.85 -34.66
N SER A 654 5.63 -7.66 -33.98
CA SER A 654 4.47 -7.16 -33.26
C SER A 654 4.90 -6.74 -31.86
N TYR A 655 4.60 -5.51 -31.48
CA TYR A 655 4.91 -5.00 -30.15
C TYR A 655 3.74 -4.22 -29.53
N ALA A 656 3.82 -4.04 -28.22
CA ALA A 656 2.88 -3.28 -27.42
C ALA A 656 3.63 -2.39 -26.44
N LEU A 657 3.23 -1.12 -26.39
CA LEU A 657 3.73 -0.13 -25.44
C LEU A 657 2.59 0.33 -24.54
N TYR A 658 2.76 0.20 -23.23
CA TYR A 658 1.85 0.74 -22.25
C TYR A 658 2.65 1.40 -21.13
N VAL A 659 2.95 2.69 -21.30
CA VAL A 659 3.79 3.44 -20.35
C VAL A 659 5.19 2.79 -20.24
N ASP A 660 5.50 2.13 -19.14
CA ASP A 660 6.73 1.40 -18.83
C ASP A 660 6.68 -0.08 -19.24
N ASP A 661 5.48 -0.66 -19.40
CA ASP A 661 5.30 -2.03 -19.86
C ASP A 661 5.57 -2.12 -21.38
N VAL A 662 6.61 -2.86 -21.76
CA VAL A 662 6.96 -3.11 -23.16
C VAL A 662 6.89 -4.60 -23.45
N GLN A 663 6.23 -4.96 -24.55
CA GLN A 663 6.14 -6.34 -25.01
C GLN A 663 6.49 -6.42 -26.50
N ILE A 664 7.32 -7.38 -26.88
CA ILE A 664 7.63 -7.70 -28.28
C ILE A 664 7.32 -9.16 -28.56
N SER A 665 6.96 -9.46 -29.80
CA SER A 665 6.55 -10.80 -30.23
C SER A 665 6.87 -11.04 -31.69
N CYS A 666 7.24 -12.28 -31.99
CA CYS A 666 7.53 -12.77 -33.33
C CYS A 666 6.89 -14.15 -33.52
N SER A 667 6.37 -14.45 -34.71
CA SER A 667 5.80 -15.75 -35.05
C SER A 667 6.46 -16.34 -36.30
N SER A 668 6.85 -17.61 -36.24
CA SER A 668 7.49 -18.32 -37.36
C SER A 668 7.33 -19.84 -37.23
N CYS A 669 7.45 -20.56 -38.33
CA CYS A 669 7.48 -22.02 -38.35
C CYS A 669 8.76 -22.61 -37.72
N ASN A 670 9.83 -21.81 -37.62
CA ASN A 670 11.11 -22.20 -37.02
C ASN A 670 11.42 -21.30 -35.81
N LEU A 671 11.61 -21.93 -34.64
CA LEU A 671 11.89 -21.23 -33.39
C LEU A 671 13.21 -20.45 -33.43
N ALA A 672 14.24 -20.96 -34.13
CA ALA A 672 15.53 -20.28 -34.25
C ALA A 672 15.42 -18.94 -35.01
N ILE A 673 14.47 -18.82 -35.94
CA ILE A 673 14.19 -17.55 -36.63
C ILE A 673 13.57 -16.55 -35.65
N CYS A 674 12.60 -16.99 -34.85
CA CYS A 674 11.98 -16.14 -33.82
C CYS A 674 13.03 -15.68 -32.80
N GLU A 675 13.87 -16.59 -32.33
CA GLU A 675 14.96 -16.32 -31.39
C GLU A 675 15.93 -15.29 -31.95
N ARG A 676 16.43 -15.49 -33.18
CA ARG A 676 17.33 -14.53 -33.83
C ARG A 676 16.68 -13.15 -33.98
N GLN A 677 15.44 -13.07 -34.46
CA GLN A 677 14.76 -11.79 -34.66
C GLN A 677 14.49 -11.05 -33.35
N ILE A 678 14.08 -11.77 -32.31
CA ILE A 678 13.87 -11.19 -30.98
C ILE A 678 15.21 -10.78 -30.36
N GLN A 679 16.27 -11.58 -30.47
CA GLN A 679 17.59 -11.22 -29.94
C GLN A 679 18.17 -9.97 -30.62
N VAL A 680 18.05 -9.85 -31.95
CA VAL A 680 18.45 -8.63 -32.67
C VAL A 680 17.66 -7.42 -32.18
N THR A 681 16.36 -7.60 -31.92
CA THR A 681 15.50 -6.52 -31.40
C THR A 681 15.86 -6.15 -29.97
N ILE A 682 16.13 -7.14 -29.11
CA ILE A 682 16.64 -6.94 -27.75
C ILE A 682 17.93 -6.11 -27.78
N ASN A 683 18.89 -6.46 -28.65
CA ASN A 683 20.14 -5.71 -28.76
C ASN A 683 19.91 -4.25 -29.20
N LYS A 684 18.97 -4.01 -30.12
CA LYS A 684 18.57 -2.64 -30.51
C LYS A 684 17.90 -1.88 -29.36
N MET A 685 17.05 -2.56 -28.58
CA MET A 685 16.41 -1.96 -27.40
C MET A 685 17.43 -1.63 -26.31
N SER A 686 18.39 -2.52 -26.03
CA SER A 686 19.50 -2.25 -25.10
C SER A 686 20.30 -1.04 -25.54
N LYS A 687 20.68 -0.97 -26.83
CA LYS A 687 21.39 0.20 -27.38
C LYS A 687 20.57 1.49 -27.22
N TRP A 688 19.27 1.44 -27.54
CA TRP A 688 18.37 2.59 -27.35
C TRP A 688 18.30 3.00 -25.88
N ALA A 689 18.25 2.05 -24.95
CA ALA A 689 18.19 2.32 -23.52
C ALA A 689 19.48 3.00 -23.04
N ASP A 690 20.64 2.51 -23.50
CA ASP A 690 21.94 3.12 -23.23
C ASP A 690 22.07 4.54 -23.81
N GLU A 691 21.44 4.85 -24.94
CA GLU A 691 21.45 6.19 -25.54
C GLU A 691 20.42 7.17 -24.92
N ASN A 692 19.44 6.65 -24.17
CA ASN A 692 18.35 7.45 -23.61
C ASN A 692 18.34 7.52 -22.08
N GLY A 693 19.27 6.84 -21.41
CA GLY A 693 19.39 6.81 -19.95
C GLY A 693 18.36 5.88 -19.29
N PHE A 694 18.00 4.77 -19.94
CA PHE A 694 17.15 3.74 -19.36
C PHE A 694 17.93 2.44 -19.12
N LYS A 695 17.40 1.60 -18.24
CA LYS A 695 17.96 0.27 -17.97
C LYS A 695 16.83 -0.75 -17.88
N PHE A 696 16.97 -1.86 -18.61
CA PHE A 696 16.05 -3.00 -18.50
C PHE A 696 16.50 -3.94 -17.38
N SER A 697 15.53 -4.42 -16.61
CA SER A 697 15.80 -5.40 -15.56
C SER A 697 15.82 -6.80 -16.14
N ALA A 698 17.00 -7.41 -16.27
CA ALA A 698 17.13 -8.77 -16.80
C ALA A 698 16.39 -9.80 -15.92
N GLU A 699 16.40 -9.62 -14.60
CA GLU A 699 15.75 -10.55 -13.64
C GLU A 699 14.22 -10.59 -13.76
N LYS A 700 13.60 -9.46 -14.13
CA LYS A 700 12.14 -9.33 -14.23
C LYS A 700 11.63 -9.41 -15.66
N THR A 701 12.52 -9.29 -16.63
CA THR A 701 12.18 -9.47 -18.04
C THR A 701 12.03 -10.95 -18.30
N GLU A 702 10.86 -11.37 -18.76
CA GLU A 702 10.55 -12.79 -18.95
C GLU A 702 10.14 -13.07 -20.39
N ALA A 703 10.50 -14.25 -20.90
CA ALA A 703 10.08 -14.73 -22.21
C ALA A 703 9.04 -15.85 -22.09
N VAL A 704 8.08 -15.90 -23.01
CA VAL A 704 7.11 -17.00 -23.14
C VAL A 704 7.11 -17.48 -24.59
N CYS A 705 7.33 -18.79 -24.77
CA CYS A 705 7.18 -19.46 -26.05
C CYS A 705 5.77 -20.08 -26.15
N PHE A 706 4.93 -19.52 -27.01
CA PHE A 706 3.61 -20.03 -27.29
C PHE A 706 3.67 -21.03 -28.45
N SER A 707 3.25 -22.27 -28.21
CA SER A 707 3.11 -23.28 -29.27
C SER A 707 2.14 -24.40 -28.88
N ARG A 708 1.47 -24.96 -29.89
CA ARG A 708 0.67 -26.20 -29.77
C ARG A 708 1.30 -27.39 -30.49
N ARG A 709 2.51 -27.22 -31.06
CA ARG A 709 3.23 -28.32 -31.69
C ARG A 709 3.61 -29.37 -30.65
N ARG A 710 3.52 -30.63 -31.03
CA ARG A 710 3.94 -31.79 -30.23
C ARG A 710 5.41 -32.07 -30.54
N GLY A 711 6.20 -32.44 -29.53
CA GLY A 711 7.63 -32.71 -29.63
C GLY A 711 8.46 -31.93 -28.62
N MET A 712 9.72 -32.33 -28.44
CA MET A 712 10.71 -31.56 -27.68
C MET A 712 11.36 -30.54 -28.61
N PHE A 713 11.33 -29.27 -28.22
CA PHE A 713 12.06 -28.21 -28.89
C PHE A 713 13.04 -27.62 -27.87
N PRO A 714 14.26 -27.24 -28.29
CA PRO A 714 15.18 -26.54 -27.40
C PRO A 714 14.52 -25.25 -26.91
N GLU A 715 14.72 -24.93 -25.63
CA GLU A 715 14.28 -23.65 -25.09
C GLU A 715 15.08 -22.51 -25.76
N PRO A 716 14.43 -21.40 -26.13
CA PRO A 716 15.10 -20.29 -26.79
C PRO A 716 16.10 -19.62 -25.85
N SER A 717 17.30 -19.32 -26.34
CA SER A 717 18.39 -18.74 -25.56
C SER A 717 18.52 -17.24 -25.81
N LEU A 718 17.74 -16.46 -25.06
CA LEU A 718 17.74 -14.99 -25.17
C LEU A 718 18.61 -14.37 -24.09
N HIS A 719 19.34 -13.31 -24.44
CA HIS A 719 20.24 -12.59 -23.53
C HIS A 719 19.97 -11.08 -23.57
N ILE A 720 19.98 -10.44 -22.40
CA ILE A 720 20.02 -8.98 -22.25
C ILE A 720 21.35 -8.62 -21.61
N ASN A 721 22.18 -7.84 -22.30
CA ASN A 721 23.48 -7.38 -21.81
C ASN A 721 24.35 -8.53 -21.24
N GLY A 722 24.36 -9.67 -21.94
CA GLY A 722 25.09 -10.88 -21.54
C GLY A 722 24.40 -11.74 -20.47
N THR A 723 23.29 -11.29 -19.88
CA THR A 723 22.53 -12.05 -18.88
C THR A 723 21.43 -12.87 -19.56
N PRO A 724 21.32 -14.19 -19.33
CA PRO A 724 20.27 -15.00 -19.93
C PRO A 724 18.88 -14.67 -19.37
N LEU A 725 17.87 -14.61 -20.25
CA LEU A 725 16.49 -14.35 -19.87
C LEU A 725 15.76 -15.64 -19.49
N PRO A 726 14.99 -15.64 -18.39
CA PRO A 726 14.17 -16.79 -18.03
C PRO A 726 13.01 -16.97 -19.01
N VAL A 727 12.92 -18.17 -19.59
CA VAL A 727 11.75 -18.63 -20.35
C VAL A 727 10.77 -19.27 -19.36
N ARG A 728 9.53 -18.80 -19.35
CA ARG A 728 8.48 -19.27 -18.44
C ARG A 728 7.30 -19.85 -19.23
N PRO A 729 6.58 -20.85 -18.67
CA PRO A 729 5.40 -21.42 -19.31
C PRO A 729 4.18 -20.50 -19.26
N GLU A 730 4.19 -19.51 -18.37
CA GLU A 730 3.14 -18.52 -18.23
C GLU A 730 3.70 -17.16 -17.80
N HIS A 731 3.06 -16.06 -18.22
CA HIS A 731 3.41 -14.71 -17.79
C HIS A 731 2.16 -13.84 -17.60
N ARG A 732 2.22 -12.90 -16.66
CA ARG A 732 1.11 -11.98 -16.36
C ARG A 732 1.34 -10.61 -17.01
N PHE A 733 0.65 -10.37 -18.12
CA PHE A 733 0.71 -9.12 -18.87
C PHE A 733 -0.56 -8.28 -18.65
N LEU A 734 -0.42 -7.00 -18.30
CA LEU A 734 -1.52 -6.04 -18.08
C LEU A 734 -2.69 -6.59 -17.24
N GLY A 735 -2.39 -7.47 -16.28
CA GLY A 735 -3.37 -8.06 -15.37
C GLY A 735 -4.00 -9.39 -15.79
N VAL A 736 -3.73 -9.91 -16.99
CA VAL A 736 -4.17 -11.23 -17.48
C VAL A 736 -2.97 -12.18 -17.58
N THR A 737 -3.15 -13.45 -17.23
CA THR A 737 -2.08 -14.46 -17.30
C THR A 737 -2.23 -15.25 -18.59
N PHE A 738 -1.20 -15.24 -19.44
CA PHE A 738 -1.12 -16.01 -20.67
C PHE A 738 -0.25 -17.24 -20.42
N ASP A 739 -0.79 -18.42 -20.64
CA ASP A 739 -0.04 -19.68 -20.66
C ASP A 739 0.40 -20.03 -22.08
N SER A 740 1.49 -20.79 -22.22
CA SER A 740 2.09 -21.18 -23.51
C SER A 740 1.15 -21.85 -24.51
N LYS A 741 0.02 -22.41 -24.04
CA LYS A 741 -1.01 -23.07 -24.86
C LYS A 741 -2.28 -22.23 -25.06
N LEU A 742 -2.32 -21.02 -24.47
CA LEU A 742 -3.45 -20.09 -24.49
C LEU A 742 -4.75 -20.73 -23.97
N THR A 743 -4.66 -21.52 -22.89
CA THR A 743 -5.80 -22.18 -22.26
C THR A 743 -6.50 -21.30 -21.22
N PHE A 744 -5.81 -20.29 -20.69
CA PHE A 744 -6.19 -19.42 -19.58
C PHE A 744 -6.56 -20.15 -18.29
N GLY A 745 -6.22 -21.44 -18.16
CA GLY A 745 -6.51 -22.23 -16.96
C GLY A 745 -5.92 -21.63 -15.68
N PRO A 746 -4.62 -21.30 -15.65
CA PRO A 746 -3.98 -20.64 -14.51
C PRO A 746 -4.64 -19.30 -14.15
N HIS A 747 -4.94 -18.49 -15.18
CA HIS A 747 -5.63 -17.21 -15.00
C HIS A 747 -7.00 -17.39 -14.34
N ILE A 748 -7.83 -18.29 -14.86
CA ILE A 748 -9.20 -18.54 -14.38
C ILE A 748 -9.18 -19.11 -12.95
N LYS A 749 -8.23 -19.99 -12.61
CA LYS A 749 -8.02 -20.49 -11.24
C LYS A 749 -7.66 -19.35 -10.27
N ALA A 750 -6.71 -18.50 -10.65
CA ALA A 750 -6.31 -17.34 -9.86
C ALA A 750 -7.46 -16.32 -9.70
N LEU A 751 -8.21 -16.08 -10.78
CA LEU A 751 -9.40 -15.24 -10.80
C LEU A 751 -10.48 -15.79 -9.88
N LYS A 752 -10.73 -17.11 -9.91
CA LYS A 752 -11.67 -17.80 -9.02
C LYS A 752 -11.30 -17.57 -7.56
N LEU A 753 -10.05 -17.82 -7.18
CA LEU A 753 -9.58 -17.60 -5.81
C LEU A 753 -9.70 -16.13 -5.38
N LYS A 754 -9.33 -15.19 -6.26
CA LYS A 754 -9.47 -13.76 -6.02
C LYS A 754 -10.92 -13.35 -5.79
N CYS A 755 -11.85 -13.87 -6.61
CA CYS A 755 -13.28 -13.61 -6.48
C CYS A 755 -13.90 -14.28 -5.25
N GLN A 756 -13.47 -15.49 -4.88
CA GLN A 756 -13.90 -16.16 -3.63
C GLN A 756 -13.53 -15.34 -2.39
N ARG A 757 -12.29 -14.82 -2.34
CA ARG A 757 -11.87 -13.90 -1.26
C ARG A 757 -12.73 -12.64 -1.22
N LYS A 758 -13.12 -12.14 -2.41
CA LYS A 758 -13.99 -10.98 -2.55
C LYS A 758 -15.44 -11.24 -2.09
N LEU A 759 -15.99 -12.43 -2.39
CA LEU A 759 -17.31 -12.88 -1.96
C LEU A 759 -17.47 -12.92 -0.43
N ASN A 760 -16.38 -13.04 0.32
CA ASN A 760 -16.46 -13.01 1.79
C ASN A 760 -17.04 -11.70 2.33
N ILE A 761 -16.92 -10.58 1.59
CA ILE A 761 -17.66 -9.35 1.96
C ILE A 761 -19.16 -9.60 1.94
N LEU A 762 -19.68 -10.18 0.85
CA LEU A 762 -21.11 -10.44 0.72
C LEU A 762 -21.57 -11.41 1.80
N LYS A 763 -20.82 -12.47 2.09
CA LYS A 763 -21.14 -13.40 3.18
C LYS A 763 -21.22 -12.74 4.57
N VAL A 764 -20.47 -11.67 4.77
CA VAL A 764 -20.43 -10.92 6.03
C VAL A 764 -21.59 -9.92 6.12
N LEU A 765 -22.04 -9.39 4.98
CA LEU A 765 -23.13 -8.42 4.88
C LEU A 765 -24.51 -9.05 4.66
N SER A 766 -24.57 -10.27 4.13
CA SER A 766 -25.81 -10.97 3.84
C SER A 766 -26.15 -11.98 4.93
N HIS A 767 -27.37 -11.88 5.45
CA HIS A 767 -27.94 -12.88 6.34
C HIS A 767 -29.43 -13.05 6.01
N ARG A 768 -30.04 -14.17 6.44
CA ARG A 768 -31.46 -14.45 6.17
C ARG A 768 -32.43 -13.62 7.00
N THR A 769 -31.95 -13.04 8.10
CA THR A 769 -32.77 -12.37 9.13
C THR A 769 -32.30 -10.95 9.48
N TRP A 770 -31.14 -10.53 8.97
CA TRP A 770 -30.55 -9.22 9.18
C TRP A 770 -29.55 -8.95 8.03
N GLY A 771 -28.93 -7.77 8.00
CA GLY A 771 -27.96 -7.41 6.96
C GLY A 771 -28.45 -6.33 6.01
N SER A 772 -27.66 -6.11 4.95
CA SER A 772 -27.90 -5.07 3.96
C SER A 772 -29.06 -5.44 3.04
N ASP A 773 -29.79 -4.46 2.52
CA ASP A 773 -30.89 -4.76 1.59
C ASP A 773 -30.38 -5.37 0.28
N ARG A 774 -31.27 -6.09 -0.40
CA ARG A 774 -31.00 -6.81 -1.65
C ARG A 774 -30.39 -5.92 -2.74
N VAL A 775 -30.89 -4.70 -2.92
CA VAL A 775 -30.43 -3.78 -3.97
C VAL A 775 -29.00 -3.33 -3.67
N CYS A 776 -28.70 -3.00 -2.41
CA CYS A 776 -27.36 -2.66 -1.99
C CYS A 776 -26.38 -3.84 -2.14
N LEU A 777 -26.77 -5.04 -1.71
CA LEU A 777 -25.92 -6.24 -1.88
C LEU A 777 -25.64 -6.54 -3.35
N LEU A 778 -26.61 -6.36 -4.25
CA LEU A 778 -26.40 -6.49 -5.69
C LEU A 778 -25.45 -5.41 -6.22
N ARG A 779 -25.54 -4.15 -5.77
CA ARG A 779 -24.57 -3.10 -6.12
C ARG A 779 -23.15 -3.46 -5.67
N ILE A 780 -22.98 -3.96 -4.44
CA ILE A 780 -21.69 -4.42 -3.91
C ILE A 780 -21.17 -5.60 -4.74
N TYR A 781 -22.02 -6.57 -5.05
CA TYR A 781 -21.67 -7.70 -5.91
C TYR A 781 -21.14 -7.24 -7.27
N ARG A 782 -21.90 -6.37 -7.96
CA ARG A 782 -21.54 -5.83 -9.27
C ARG A 782 -20.19 -5.11 -9.24
N ALA A 783 -19.99 -4.28 -8.21
CA ALA A 783 -18.83 -3.41 -8.14
C ALA A 783 -17.56 -4.13 -7.61
N VAL A 784 -17.69 -5.17 -6.79
CA VAL A 784 -16.55 -5.91 -6.21
C VAL A 784 -16.18 -7.13 -7.05
N VAL A 785 -17.17 -7.99 -7.33
CA VAL A 785 -16.96 -9.34 -7.87
C VAL A 785 -17.16 -9.33 -9.37
N ARG A 786 -18.32 -8.86 -9.85
CA ARG A 786 -18.62 -8.84 -11.29
C ARG A 786 -17.61 -7.99 -12.06
N SER A 787 -17.26 -6.80 -11.58
CA SER A 787 -16.21 -5.96 -12.18
C SER A 787 -14.84 -6.66 -12.32
N THR A 788 -14.53 -7.63 -11.45
CA THR A 788 -13.28 -8.39 -11.51
C THR A 788 -13.37 -9.53 -12.51
N LEU A 789 -14.56 -10.13 -12.64
CA LEU A 789 -14.86 -11.09 -13.71
C LEU A 789 -14.87 -10.38 -15.06
N ASP A 790 -15.48 -9.20 -15.18
CA ASP A 790 -15.57 -8.43 -16.44
C ASP A 790 -14.18 -8.03 -16.98
N TYR A 791 -13.19 -7.74 -16.12
CA TYR A 791 -11.85 -7.35 -16.57
C TYR A 791 -11.11 -8.49 -17.29
N GLY A 792 -10.71 -8.25 -18.54
CA GLY A 792 -10.00 -9.24 -19.37
C GLY A 792 -10.91 -10.32 -19.97
N SER A 793 -12.24 -10.25 -19.77
CA SER A 793 -13.18 -11.29 -20.19
C SER A 793 -13.30 -11.44 -21.70
N LEU A 794 -12.93 -10.41 -22.44
CA LEU A 794 -12.83 -10.44 -23.90
C LEU A 794 -11.69 -11.34 -24.39
N VAL A 795 -10.64 -11.46 -23.57
CA VAL A 795 -9.39 -12.15 -23.92
C VAL A 795 -9.48 -13.58 -23.44
N TYR A 796 -9.69 -13.80 -22.14
CA TYR A 796 -9.81 -15.15 -21.59
C TYR A 796 -11.14 -15.83 -21.98
N GLY A 797 -12.11 -15.07 -22.53
CA GLY A 797 -13.39 -15.59 -23.00
C GLY A 797 -13.28 -16.63 -24.12
N SER A 798 -12.11 -16.72 -24.77
CA SER A 798 -11.77 -17.75 -25.75
C SER A 798 -11.34 -19.10 -25.15
N ALA A 799 -11.21 -19.18 -23.83
CA ALA A 799 -10.92 -20.43 -23.14
C ALA A 799 -12.04 -21.45 -23.37
N LYS A 800 -11.72 -22.74 -23.22
CA LYS A 800 -12.70 -23.83 -23.36
C LYS A 800 -13.91 -23.60 -22.44
N PRO A 801 -15.15 -23.92 -22.88
CA PRO A 801 -16.35 -23.75 -22.05
C PRO A 801 -16.26 -24.44 -20.68
N SER A 802 -15.61 -25.61 -20.59
CA SER A 802 -15.38 -26.32 -19.33
C SER A 802 -14.53 -25.50 -18.33
N THR A 803 -13.50 -24.80 -18.80
CA THR A 803 -12.66 -23.92 -17.99
C THR A 803 -13.45 -22.68 -17.55
N LEU A 804 -14.23 -22.07 -18.46
CA LEU A 804 -15.05 -20.89 -18.15
C LEU A 804 -16.13 -21.20 -17.11
N LYS A 805 -16.76 -22.38 -17.18
CA LYS A 805 -17.76 -22.85 -16.21
C LYS A 805 -17.24 -22.90 -14.77
N MET A 806 -15.91 -22.91 -14.56
CA MET A 806 -15.33 -22.81 -13.20
C MET A 806 -15.68 -21.49 -12.49
N LEU A 807 -16.05 -20.45 -13.23
CA LEU A 807 -16.43 -19.13 -12.70
C LEU A 807 -17.92 -19.02 -12.37
N ASP A 808 -18.79 -19.82 -13.00
CA ASP A 808 -20.24 -19.73 -12.80
C ASP A 808 -20.67 -19.94 -11.33
N PRO A 809 -20.10 -20.89 -10.56
CA PRO A 809 -20.43 -21.05 -9.16
C PRO A 809 -20.17 -19.78 -8.32
N ILE A 810 -19.18 -18.96 -8.70
CA ILE A 810 -18.89 -17.69 -8.02
C ILE A 810 -20.00 -16.68 -8.32
N HIS A 811 -20.40 -16.56 -9.59
CA HIS A 811 -21.47 -15.66 -10.01
C HIS A 811 -22.79 -16.03 -9.33
N HIS A 812 -23.16 -17.32 -9.37
CA HIS A 812 -24.37 -17.82 -8.71
C HIS A 812 -24.32 -17.65 -7.20
N GLN A 813 -23.18 -17.94 -6.56
CA GLN A 813 -23.03 -17.72 -5.12
C GLN A 813 -23.17 -16.23 -4.77
N GLY A 814 -22.60 -15.33 -5.57
CA GLY A 814 -22.75 -13.89 -5.39
C GLY A 814 -24.20 -13.43 -5.46
N ILE A 815 -24.94 -13.89 -6.48
CA ILE A 815 -26.36 -13.57 -6.65
C ILE A 815 -27.21 -14.15 -5.51
N ARG A 816 -26.98 -15.41 -5.13
CA ARG A 816 -27.70 -16.05 -4.00
C ARG A 816 -27.48 -15.29 -2.70
N LEU A 817 -26.23 -14.90 -2.42
CA LEU A 817 -25.91 -14.10 -1.24
C LEU A 817 -26.58 -12.74 -1.28
N ALA A 818 -26.67 -12.10 -2.44
CA ALA A 818 -27.28 -10.79 -2.58
C ALA A 818 -28.82 -10.81 -2.53
N THR A 819 -29.44 -11.87 -3.04
CA THR A 819 -30.90 -12.05 -3.07
C THR A 819 -31.45 -12.74 -1.82
N GLY A 820 -30.60 -13.38 -1.02
CA GLY A 820 -31.03 -14.22 0.10
C GLY A 820 -31.58 -15.58 -0.33
N ALA A 821 -31.48 -15.93 -1.61
CA ALA A 821 -32.04 -17.16 -2.16
C ALA A 821 -31.38 -18.42 -1.57
N PHE A 822 -32.16 -19.51 -1.46
CA PHE A 822 -31.68 -20.80 -1.01
C PHE A 822 -30.60 -21.35 -1.94
N ARG A 823 -29.77 -22.27 -1.42
CA ARG A 823 -28.74 -22.95 -2.23
C ARG A 823 -29.33 -23.75 -3.40
N THR A 824 -30.56 -24.23 -3.23
CA THR A 824 -31.31 -25.06 -4.20
C THR A 824 -32.12 -24.25 -5.21
N SER A 825 -32.24 -22.92 -5.07
CA SER A 825 -33.05 -22.11 -5.99
C SER A 825 -32.59 -22.25 -7.46
N PRO A 826 -33.51 -22.39 -8.44
CA PRO A 826 -33.15 -22.51 -9.85
C PRO A 826 -32.36 -21.31 -10.36
N ILE A 827 -31.35 -21.55 -11.19
CA ILE A 827 -30.43 -20.50 -11.68
C ILE A 827 -31.16 -19.47 -12.55
N LEU A 828 -32.08 -19.91 -13.41
CA LEU A 828 -32.85 -19.02 -14.28
C LEU A 828 -33.72 -18.05 -13.47
N SER A 829 -34.35 -18.55 -12.40
CA SER A 829 -35.11 -17.71 -11.46
C SER A 829 -34.20 -16.68 -10.78
N LEU A 830 -32.98 -17.06 -10.39
CA LEU A 830 -32.01 -16.10 -9.82
C LEU A 830 -31.68 -14.96 -10.79
N TYR A 831 -31.51 -15.27 -12.09
CA TYR A 831 -31.23 -14.27 -13.11
C TYR A 831 -32.39 -13.30 -13.31
N ALA A 832 -33.61 -13.83 -13.45
CA ALA A 832 -34.82 -13.02 -13.57
C ALA A 832 -34.99 -12.10 -12.36
N GLU A 833 -34.89 -12.66 -11.16
CA GLU A 833 -35.01 -11.94 -9.90
C GLU A 833 -33.93 -10.85 -9.75
N SER A 834 -32.66 -11.16 -10.01
CA SER A 834 -31.56 -10.20 -9.76
C SER A 834 -31.33 -9.19 -10.88
N HIS A 835 -32.05 -9.31 -12.00
CA HIS A 835 -31.73 -8.62 -13.25
C HIS A 835 -30.27 -8.79 -13.66
N GLU A 836 -29.73 -10.00 -13.49
CA GLU A 836 -28.40 -10.40 -13.94
C GLU A 836 -28.51 -11.42 -15.06
N CYS A 837 -27.63 -11.34 -16.05
CA CYS A 837 -27.52 -12.38 -17.08
C CYS A 837 -26.49 -13.45 -16.68
N SER A 838 -26.43 -14.55 -17.44
CA SER A 838 -25.32 -15.50 -17.34
C SER A 838 -23.98 -14.82 -17.65
N LEU A 839 -22.88 -15.35 -17.11
CA LEU A 839 -21.55 -14.83 -17.41
C LEU A 839 -21.21 -14.96 -18.91
N GLU A 840 -21.73 -15.97 -19.57
CA GLU A 840 -21.60 -16.16 -21.02
C GLU A 840 -22.22 -15.00 -21.81
N ARG A 841 -23.51 -14.70 -21.58
CA ARG A 841 -24.18 -13.55 -22.21
C ARG A 841 -23.50 -12.24 -21.85
N ARG A 842 -23.01 -12.12 -20.61
CA ARG A 842 -22.27 -10.94 -20.15
C ARG A 842 -20.97 -10.73 -20.93
N ARG A 843 -20.18 -11.79 -21.12
CA ARG A 843 -18.94 -11.75 -21.91
C ARG A 843 -19.22 -11.39 -23.35
N PHE A 844 -20.26 -11.98 -23.94
CA PHE A 844 -20.69 -11.66 -25.30
C PHE A 844 -21.07 -10.18 -25.43
N PHE A 845 -21.91 -9.66 -24.53
CA PHE A 845 -22.28 -8.26 -24.51
C PHE A 845 -21.06 -7.32 -24.39
N LEU A 846 -20.10 -7.63 -23.52
CA LEU A 846 -18.86 -6.85 -23.38
C LEU A 846 -18.00 -6.90 -24.65
N ALA A 847 -17.95 -8.05 -25.33
CA ALA A 847 -17.25 -8.19 -26.60
C ALA A 847 -17.89 -7.32 -27.69
N VAL A 848 -19.22 -7.30 -27.79
CA VAL A 848 -19.96 -6.43 -28.73
C VAL A 848 -19.72 -4.95 -28.43
N GLN A 849 -19.81 -4.53 -27.17
CA GLN A 849 -19.53 -3.15 -26.79
C GLN A 849 -18.11 -2.71 -27.17
N TYR A 850 -17.13 -3.58 -26.95
CA TYR A 850 -15.76 -3.31 -27.33
C TYR A 850 -15.58 -3.24 -28.84
N PHE A 851 -16.22 -4.13 -29.59
CA PHE A 851 -16.21 -4.09 -31.06
C PHE A 851 -16.81 -2.79 -31.61
N LEU A 852 -17.98 -2.37 -31.12
CA LEU A 852 -18.61 -1.10 -31.51
C LEU A 852 -17.69 0.09 -31.18
N ARG A 853 -17.03 0.06 -30.02
CA ARG A 853 -16.04 1.07 -29.64
C ARG A 853 -14.84 1.07 -30.59
N LEU A 854 -14.34 -0.08 -31.02
CA LEU A 854 -13.25 -0.12 -32.01
C LEU A 854 -13.72 0.46 -33.34
N ARG A 855 -14.94 0.14 -33.78
CA ARG A 855 -15.51 0.69 -35.03
C ARG A 855 -15.66 2.21 -34.98
N SER A 856 -15.90 2.81 -33.81
CA SER A 856 -15.94 4.28 -33.68
C SER A 856 -14.56 4.95 -33.64
N PHE A 857 -13.46 4.19 -33.52
CA PHE A 857 -12.09 4.72 -33.50
C PHE A 857 -11.16 3.96 -34.47
N PRO A 858 -11.20 4.26 -35.78
CA PRO A 858 -10.39 3.59 -36.80
C PRO A 858 -8.87 3.63 -36.55
N GLN A 859 -8.40 4.65 -35.84
CA GLN A 859 -6.98 4.82 -35.49
C GLN A 859 -6.50 3.90 -34.34
N ASN A 860 -7.41 3.15 -33.70
CA ASN A 860 -7.05 2.27 -32.59
C ASN A 860 -6.15 1.10 -33.08
N PRO A 861 -5.05 0.77 -32.39
CA PRO A 861 -4.14 -0.29 -32.82
C PRO A 861 -4.77 -1.70 -32.88
N ALA A 862 -5.91 -1.92 -32.23
CA ALA A 862 -6.66 -3.17 -32.29
C ALA A 862 -7.73 -3.20 -33.40
N PHE A 863 -7.92 -2.12 -34.16
CA PHE A 863 -8.96 -2.02 -35.20
C PHE A 863 -8.81 -3.08 -36.29
N GLU A 864 -7.67 -3.13 -36.98
CA GLU A 864 -7.37 -4.11 -38.05
C GLU A 864 -7.35 -5.55 -37.53
N LYS A 865 -7.09 -5.73 -36.24
CA LYS A 865 -7.04 -7.03 -35.57
C LYS A 865 -8.40 -7.48 -35.04
N SER A 866 -9.44 -6.65 -35.11
CA SER A 866 -10.80 -7.05 -34.78
C SER A 866 -11.44 -7.75 -35.97
N ALA A 867 -11.56 -9.08 -35.90
CA ALA A 867 -12.54 -9.77 -36.73
C ALA A 867 -13.94 -9.29 -36.32
N GLU A 868 -14.90 -9.36 -37.25
CA GLU A 868 -16.32 -9.30 -36.86
C GLU A 868 -16.53 -10.27 -35.69
N PRO A 869 -17.36 -9.92 -34.69
CA PRO A 869 -17.82 -10.92 -33.74
C PRO A 869 -18.62 -11.92 -34.57
N ILE A 870 -17.93 -12.95 -35.09
CA ILE A 870 -18.55 -14.11 -35.70
C ILE A 870 -19.58 -14.54 -34.66
N LEU A 871 -20.84 -14.51 -35.06
CA LEU A 871 -21.96 -15.03 -34.31
C LEU A 871 -21.52 -16.41 -33.81
N TRP A 872 -21.20 -16.50 -32.52
CA TRP A 872 -20.87 -17.75 -31.86
C TRP A 872 -22.20 -18.52 -31.74
N GLU A 873 -22.68 -19.05 -32.86
CA GLU A 873 -23.70 -20.10 -32.89
C GLU A 873 -23.05 -21.46 -32.61
#